data_AF-A0A9E5FWY0-F1
#
_entry.id   AF-A0A9E5FWY0-F1
#
_cell.length_a   1.000
_cell.length_b   1.000
_cell.length_c   1.000
_cell.angle_alpha   90.00
_cell.angle_beta   90.00
_cell.angle_gamma   90.00
#
_symmetry.space_group_name_H-M   'P 1'
#
loop_
_entity.id
_entity.type
_entity.pdbx_description
1 polymer ?
#
loop_
_entity_poly.entity_id
_entity_poly.type
_entity_poly.pdbx_seq_one_letter_code
_entity_poly.pdbx_strand_id
1 'polypeptide(L)'
;GVNQTHWNMSWVASGRGVLELKPRGIDGIQPSERIAFEIPAIDDAPPVITIVEPTADETVTPAATPLVVAEGRDDFGVKRSWIDVSVTRNDTPARRVSTVEGSQGTSARVETTLLLSEFSVEPGDRVVCVGNITDAFEKNGTPRPVVVSSPRVFRVISTSELSAQVRSRLGQMREAASRLREEQAGIADAIKDVVERTKANGAAATEAERAQIAGSEGRMADRIAAFERSLAELASKLERNKTDGEGLSETIQEASDLARTASQRSQEGATALPDASLGNDATERASESESALADLETALQRDRETAELTRRIDKLAERIDAASKDTRAAAEKSVGKQRNQLSDETKALMDRSAQAQREAAAEARALAEDLGKRAEEIQKQDKPDQGAAEAMREAQHEADDRGLARQLEQAAQQTEQNQMQSAQQSQQQAQQAVQAMQQAMKNQSKRRTEELERRITDVVDALRSLLGTIETNTLTMQKLTATDVTEVSRLAKLMLQLSRNASGIAENAAAAGQPMRRAATLIIRGAEQLDAVAASLRKEVAEVAQARESLDAARNSIQEALASAQKAKNDAEKDAENLRREELRGVYEQVLERQRSARSGAEAIIPAPGKTLDRRGFVESKRIAAEQSTVTGLLTTIGARADVSGSELYATSNSEMISASTLAGQDLSASALSQRTVLVQREVEALLASLIEALADPPEADDPFAEAPKEAGGQQPPGGGSMAGAPRVPPMAELRLLRTMAQRVLDDTKSASELPEADQAAYLTRIAMRQKRLTELGERWVKAMEDQSRPPDVKMDSPKAPDKSDVPTTGGSDSGAKP
;
A
#
# COMPACT_ATOMS: atom_id res chain seq x y z
N GLY A 1 -37.51 -61.55 52.62
CA GLY A 1 -37.11 -61.01 51.30
C GLY A 1 -37.84 -59.69 51.09
N VAL A 2 -37.28 -58.70 50.41
CA VAL A 2 -36.13 -58.73 49.48
C VAL A 2 -34.86 -58.18 50.13
N ASN A 3 -33.71 -58.80 49.86
CA ASN A 3 -32.41 -58.35 50.33
C ASN A 3 -31.90 -57.26 49.36
N GLN A 4 -32.38 -56.02 49.49
CA GLN A 4 -31.94 -54.91 48.64
C GLN A 4 -30.55 -54.43 49.05
N THR A 5 -29.53 -54.92 48.35
CA THR A 5 -28.11 -54.54 48.54
C THR A 5 -27.76 -53.20 47.91
N HIS A 6 -28.66 -52.60 47.14
CA HIS A 6 -28.49 -51.30 46.49
C HIS A 6 -29.70 -50.40 46.75
N TRP A 7 -29.40 -49.16 47.13
CA TRP A 7 -30.38 -48.12 47.46
C TRP A 7 -30.07 -46.92 46.57
N ASN A 8 -30.99 -46.58 45.66
CA ASN A 8 -30.87 -45.38 44.85
C ASN A 8 -31.58 -44.23 45.57
N MET A 9 -30.85 -43.14 45.81
CA MET A 9 -31.37 -41.93 46.45
C MET A 9 -31.22 -40.75 45.50
N SER A 10 -32.26 -39.92 45.42
CA SER A 10 -32.23 -38.64 44.72
C SER A 10 -32.60 -37.52 45.69
N TRP A 11 -31.94 -36.38 45.54
CA TRP A 11 -32.19 -35.17 46.33
C TRP A 11 -31.91 -33.94 45.46
N VAL A 12 -32.41 -32.78 45.88
CA VAL A 12 -32.03 -31.48 45.29
C VAL A 12 -30.91 -30.89 46.14
N ALA A 13 -29.76 -30.63 45.53
CA ALA A 13 -28.64 -29.96 46.20
C ALA A 13 -29.09 -28.57 46.68
N SER A 14 -29.07 -28.37 48.00
CA SER A 14 -29.56 -27.14 48.65
C SER A 14 -28.73 -26.87 49.91
N GLY A 15 -27.51 -26.35 49.69
CA GLY A 15 -26.51 -26.15 50.74
C GLY A 15 -25.83 -27.45 51.20
N ARG A 16 -25.16 -27.40 52.35
CA ARG A 16 -24.42 -28.54 52.93
C ARG A 16 -25.38 -29.58 53.50
N GLY A 17 -25.69 -30.60 52.70
CA GLY A 17 -26.50 -31.74 53.12
C GLY A 17 -25.70 -32.73 53.95
N VAL A 18 -26.34 -33.33 54.95
CA VAL A 18 -25.79 -34.48 55.70
C VAL A 18 -26.77 -35.64 55.58
N LEU A 19 -26.38 -36.66 54.82
CA LEU A 19 -27.14 -37.90 54.67
C LEU A 19 -26.80 -38.84 55.82
N GLU A 20 -27.72 -38.99 56.78
CA GLU A 20 -27.54 -39.88 57.94
C GLU A 20 -28.25 -41.22 57.69
N LEU A 21 -27.48 -42.32 57.68
CA LEU A 21 -28.02 -43.67 57.53
C LEU A 21 -28.31 -44.27 58.91
N LYS A 22 -29.57 -44.65 59.14
CA LYS A 22 -30.03 -45.37 60.34
C LYS A 22 -30.51 -46.77 59.97
N PRO A 23 -29.63 -47.68 59.51
CA PRO A 23 -30.02 -49.05 59.26
C PRO A 23 -30.53 -49.66 60.58
N ARG A 24 -31.70 -50.29 60.53
CA ARG A 24 -32.27 -51.03 61.67
C ARG A 24 -32.27 -52.51 61.30
N GLY A 25 -31.59 -53.33 62.11
CA GLY A 25 -31.63 -54.78 61.99
C GLY A 25 -33.03 -55.32 62.25
N ILE A 26 -33.31 -56.55 61.81
CA ILE A 26 -34.63 -57.19 61.97
C ILE A 26 -35.03 -57.29 63.45
N ASP A 27 -34.05 -57.43 64.34
CA ASP A 27 -34.21 -57.50 65.80
C ASP A 27 -34.29 -56.11 66.48
N GLY A 28 -34.42 -55.03 65.71
CA GLY A 28 -34.52 -53.65 66.22
C GLY A 28 -33.19 -52.97 66.56
N ILE A 29 -32.07 -53.71 66.49
CA ILE A 29 -30.72 -53.22 66.75
C ILE A 29 -30.35 -52.10 65.77
N GLN A 30 -29.75 -51.02 66.27
CA GLN A 30 -29.23 -49.88 65.49
C GLN A 30 -27.71 -49.76 65.71
N PRO A 31 -26.95 -49.18 64.76
CA PRO A 31 -25.53 -48.89 64.94
C PRO A 31 -25.27 -48.04 66.19
N SER A 32 -24.18 -48.35 66.90
CA SER A 32 -23.68 -47.55 68.03
C SER A 32 -23.07 -46.22 67.59
N GLU A 33 -22.65 -46.11 66.33
CA GLU A 33 -22.00 -44.94 65.76
C GLU A 33 -22.86 -44.29 64.67
N ARG A 34 -22.78 -42.97 64.58
CA ARG A 34 -23.53 -42.17 63.62
C ARG A 34 -22.91 -42.29 62.22
N ILE A 35 -23.54 -43.08 61.35
CA ILE A 35 -23.15 -43.19 59.94
C ILE A 35 -23.73 -42.00 59.18
N ALA A 36 -22.90 -40.99 58.90
CA ALA A 36 -23.31 -39.78 58.20
C ALA A 36 -22.33 -39.43 57.06
N PHE A 37 -22.87 -39.17 55.88
CA PHE A 37 -22.13 -38.67 54.73
C PHE A 37 -22.42 -37.19 54.55
N GLU A 38 -21.39 -36.35 54.57
CA GLU A 38 -21.53 -34.96 54.17
C GLU A 38 -21.48 -34.86 52.64
N ILE A 39 -22.45 -34.16 52.06
CA ILE A 39 -22.53 -33.90 50.63
C ILE A 39 -22.40 -32.38 50.47
N PRO A 40 -21.18 -31.86 50.19
CA PRO A 40 -21.00 -30.45 49.94
C PRO A 40 -21.62 -30.09 48.58
N ALA A 41 -22.64 -29.24 48.60
CA ALA A 41 -23.00 -28.46 47.42
C ALA A 41 -22.05 -27.27 47.33
N ILE A 42 -21.45 -27.07 46.16
CA ILE A 42 -20.75 -25.83 45.82
C ILE A 42 -21.79 -24.93 45.14
N ASP A 43 -21.89 -23.68 45.57
CA ASP A 43 -22.73 -22.70 44.90
C ASP A 43 -22.06 -22.29 43.58
N ASP A 44 -22.76 -22.58 42.50
CA ASP A 44 -22.38 -22.30 41.11
C ASP A 44 -22.18 -20.79 40.86
N ALA A 45 -21.01 -20.39 40.34
CA ALA A 45 -20.67 -18.99 40.11
C ALA A 45 -21.35 -18.47 38.82
N PRO A 46 -21.54 -17.15 38.66
CA PRO A 46 -22.05 -16.60 37.41
C PRO A 46 -20.94 -16.54 36.33
N PRO A 47 -21.28 -16.75 35.04
CA PRO A 47 -20.31 -16.70 33.96
C PRO A 47 -19.70 -15.31 33.83
N VAL A 48 -18.43 -15.26 33.44
CA VAL A 48 -17.71 -14.02 33.13
C VAL A 48 -17.47 -13.95 31.62
N ILE A 49 -17.70 -12.78 31.02
CA ILE A 49 -17.35 -12.49 29.61
C ILE A 49 -16.63 -11.15 29.50
N THR A 50 -15.63 -11.06 28.62
CA THR A 50 -14.85 -9.84 28.36
C THR A 50 -14.44 -9.78 26.90
N ILE A 51 -14.53 -8.59 26.29
CA ILE A 51 -13.95 -8.32 24.97
C ILE A 51 -12.44 -8.11 25.17
N VAL A 52 -11.65 -9.08 24.70
CA VAL A 52 -10.18 -9.09 24.81
C VAL A 52 -9.53 -8.29 23.69
N GLU A 53 -10.14 -8.29 22.49
CA GLU A 53 -9.76 -7.45 21.36
C GLU A 53 -10.99 -6.71 20.81
N PRO A 54 -10.91 -5.38 20.61
CA PRO A 54 -9.80 -4.50 20.94
C PRO A 54 -9.65 -4.33 22.47
N THR A 55 -8.42 -4.05 22.91
CA THR A 55 -8.07 -3.87 24.34
C THR A 55 -8.58 -2.54 24.91
N ALA A 56 -8.89 -1.58 24.04
CA ALA A 56 -9.45 -0.27 24.34
C ALA A 56 -10.45 0.16 23.24
N ASP A 57 -11.10 1.32 23.42
CA ASP A 57 -11.90 1.95 22.36
C ASP A 57 -10.98 2.53 21.27
N GLU A 58 -11.33 2.36 20.00
CA GLU A 58 -10.49 2.77 18.85
C GLU A 58 -11.19 3.79 17.94
N THR A 59 -10.41 4.67 17.30
CA THR A 59 -10.87 5.50 16.18
C THR A 59 -10.63 4.79 14.85
N VAL A 60 -11.69 4.70 14.02
CA VAL A 60 -11.69 3.95 12.76
C VAL A 60 -12.28 4.74 11.59
N THR A 61 -12.00 4.34 10.35
CA THR A 61 -12.63 4.87 9.12
C THR A 61 -13.83 4.01 8.69
N PRO A 62 -14.73 4.52 7.81
CA PRO A 62 -15.81 3.72 7.24
C PRO A 62 -15.35 2.49 6.42
N ALA A 63 -14.09 2.46 5.97
CA ALA A 63 -13.51 1.35 5.21
C ALA A 63 -12.76 0.33 6.10
N ALA A 64 -12.61 0.61 7.40
CA ALA A 64 -11.85 -0.21 8.32
C ALA A 64 -12.47 -1.60 8.53
N THR A 65 -11.62 -2.55 8.90
CA THR A 65 -12.02 -3.94 9.18
C THR A 65 -11.50 -4.43 10.54
N PRO A 66 -11.98 -3.86 11.67
CA PRO A 66 -11.50 -4.24 12.99
C PRO A 66 -11.95 -5.66 13.39
N LEU A 67 -11.04 -6.40 14.02
CA LEU A 67 -11.31 -7.67 14.69
C LEU A 67 -11.93 -7.41 16.07
N VAL A 68 -12.92 -8.21 16.44
CA VAL A 68 -13.51 -8.24 17.78
C VAL A 68 -13.51 -9.66 18.31
N VAL A 69 -12.87 -9.86 19.46
CA VAL A 69 -12.79 -11.15 20.16
C VAL A 69 -13.37 -11.00 21.56
N ALA A 70 -14.38 -11.80 21.88
CA ALA A 70 -14.93 -11.93 23.23
C ALA A 70 -14.65 -13.32 23.79
N GLU A 71 -14.05 -13.38 24.97
CA GLU A 71 -13.82 -14.63 25.69
C GLU A 71 -14.68 -14.67 26.95
N GLY A 72 -15.25 -15.84 27.22
CA GLY A 72 -16.04 -16.11 28.42
C GLY A 72 -15.67 -17.43 29.09
N ARG A 73 -15.83 -17.49 30.40
CA ARG A 73 -15.56 -18.67 31.23
C ARG A 73 -16.63 -18.86 32.29
N ASP A 74 -16.89 -20.12 32.59
CA ASP A 74 -17.86 -20.57 33.57
C ASP A 74 -17.44 -21.92 34.16
N ASP A 75 -17.73 -22.16 35.44
CA ASP A 75 -17.38 -23.40 36.13
C ASP A 75 -18.36 -24.56 35.88
N PHE A 76 -19.62 -24.27 35.53
CA PHE A 76 -20.63 -25.27 35.17
C PHE A 76 -20.77 -25.45 33.65
N GLY A 77 -20.74 -24.35 32.91
CA GLY A 77 -20.65 -24.31 31.45
C GLY A 77 -21.42 -23.14 30.82
N VAL A 78 -20.94 -22.67 29.68
CA VAL A 78 -21.62 -21.66 28.86
C VAL A 78 -22.61 -22.35 27.92
N LYS A 79 -23.88 -21.96 28.00
CA LYS A 79 -24.98 -22.43 27.13
C LYS A 79 -25.02 -21.70 25.79
N ARG A 80 -24.65 -20.43 25.77
CA ARG A 80 -24.61 -19.59 24.55
C ARG A 80 -23.68 -18.41 24.76
N SER A 81 -22.90 -18.04 23.74
CA SER A 81 -22.11 -16.82 23.71
C SER A 81 -22.32 -16.09 22.39
N TRP A 82 -22.42 -14.77 22.40
CA TRP A 82 -22.53 -13.97 21.17
C TRP A 82 -22.02 -12.53 21.35
N ILE A 83 -21.62 -11.89 20.25
CA ILE A 83 -21.34 -10.45 20.19
C ILE A 83 -22.54 -9.77 19.53
N ASP A 84 -23.10 -8.76 20.19
CA ASP A 84 -24.07 -7.84 19.58
C ASP A 84 -23.34 -6.57 19.12
N VAL A 85 -23.54 -6.21 17.85
CA VAL A 85 -22.97 -5.02 17.20
C VAL A 85 -24.08 -4.03 16.89
N SER A 86 -23.90 -2.78 17.30
CA SER A 86 -24.87 -1.71 17.08
C SER A 86 -24.22 -0.42 16.60
N VAL A 87 -24.90 0.31 15.72
CA VAL A 87 -24.48 1.64 15.24
C VAL A 87 -25.33 2.70 15.94
N THR A 88 -24.67 3.70 16.51
CA THR A 88 -25.27 4.87 17.14
C THR A 88 -24.90 6.11 16.36
N ARG A 89 -25.90 6.85 15.89
CA ARG A 89 -25.77 8.09 15.10
C ARG A 89 -26.37 9.25 15.88
N ASN A 90 -25.53 10.15 16.43
CA ASN A 90 -25.98 11.25 17.30
C ASN A 90 -26.90 10.75 18.44
N ASP A 91 -27.91 11.54 18.85
CA ASP A 91 -28.92 11.16 19.85
C ASP A 91 -29.99 10.15 19.34
N THR A 92 -29.74 9.50 18.20
CA THR A 92 -30.66 8.47 17.66
C THR A 92 -30.43 7.14 18.40
N PRO A 93 -31.49 6.40 18.82
CA PRO A 93 -31.32 5.13 19.52
C PRO A 93 -30.48 4.13 18.70
N ALA A 94 -29.59 3.41 19.40
CA ALA A 94 -28.65 2.48 18.79
C ALA A 94 -29.36 1.40 17.96
N ARG A 95 -29.01 1.33 16.67
CA ARG A 95 -29.54 0.31 15.75
C ARG A 95 -28.62 -0.91 15.79
N ARG A 96 -29.15 -2.07 16.19
CA ARG A 96 -28.43 -3.34 16.04
C ARG A 96 -28.24 -3.65 14.55
N VAL A 97 -27.01 -3.98 14.15
CA VAL A 97 -26.62 -4.27 12.76
C VAL A 97 -26.11 -5.69 12.55
N SER A 98 -25.53 -6.32 13.58
CA SER A 98 -25.07 -7.70 13.53
C SER A 98 -25.16 -8.37 14.90
N THR A 99 -25.30 -9.69 14.90
CA THR A 99 -25.20 -10.59 16.05
C THR A 99 -24.41 -11.81 15.60
N VAL A 100 -23.30 -12.13 16.28
CA VAL A 100 -22.42 -13.26 15.92
C VAL A 100 -22.33 -14.24 17.08
N GLU A 101 -22.72 -15.50 16.86
CA GLU A 101 -22.62 -16.57 17.84
C GLU A 101 -21.18 -17.10 17.96
N GLY A 102 -20.80 -17.57 19.15
CA GLY A 102 -19.54 -18.27 19.40
C GLY A 102 -19.72 -19.64 20.05
N SER A 103 -18.64 -20.17 20.63
CA SER A 103 -18.62 -21.51 21.21
C SER A 103 -19.38 -21.64 22.54
N GLN A 104 -19.61 -22.89 22.94
CA GLN A 104 -20.28 -23.33 24.18
C GLN A 104 -19.35 -24.24 24.99
N GLY A 105 -19.66 -24.45 26.27
CA GLY A 105 -18.85 -25.23 27.22
C GLY A 105 -18.18 -24.35 28.29
N THR A 106 -17.27 -24.91 29.10
CA THR A 106 -16.63 -24.19 30.23
C THR A 106 -15.76 -23.00 29.81
N SER A 107 -15.34 -22.96 28.53
CA SER A 107 -14.74 -21.78 27.91
C SER A 107 -15.43 -21.49 26.58
N ALA A 108 -15.94 -20.27 26.43
CA ALA A 108 -16.56 -19.77 25.22
C ALA A 108 -15.67 -18.69 24.57
N ARG A 109 -15.62 -18.69 23.24
CA ARG A 109 -14.96 -17.65 22.44
C ARG A 109 -15.87 -17.28 21.27
N VAL A 110 -16.04 -15.99 21.06
CA VAL A 110 -16.72 -15.37 19.91
C VAL A 110 -15.68 -14.52 19.20
N GLU A 111 -15.54 -14.65 17.89
CA GLU A 111 -14.54 -13.95 17.09
C GLU A 111 -15.15 -13.50 15.77
N THR A 112 -14.98 -12.22 15.42
CA THR A 112 -15.56 -11.65 14.20
C THR A 112 -14.78 -10.45 13.69
N THR A 113 -14.55 -10.40 12.38
CA THR A 113 -14.01 -9.22 11.68
C THR A 113 -15.18 -8.39 11.16
N LEU A 114 -15.26 -7.13 11.56
CA LEU A 114 -16.35 -6.24 11.20
C LEU A 114 -16.04 -5.48 9.91
N LEU A 115 -16.74 -5.77 8.81
CA LEU A 115 -16.65 -4.93 7.60
C LEU A 115 -17.55 -3.69 7.77
N LEU A 116 -16.97 -2.58 8.24
CA LEU A 116 -17.75 -1.37 8.57
C LEU A 116 -18.48 -0.76 7.36
N SER A 117 -17.97 -0.99 6.15
CA SER A 117 -18.59 -0.61 4.88
C SER A 117 -19.97 -1.25 4.68
N GLU A 118 -20.19 -2.48 5.16
CA GLU A 118 -21.50 -3.16 5.07
C GLU A 118 -22.55 -2.51 5.98
N PHE A 119 -22.11 -1.91 7.08
CA PHE A 119 -22.99 -1.24 8.05
C PHE A 119 -23.40 0.17 7.64
N SER A 120 -22.92 0.68 6.49
CA SER A 120 -23.22 2.03 5.97
C SER A 120 -22.91 3.15 6.98
N VAL A 121 -21.80 3.03 7.72
CA VAL A 121 -21.41 4.02 8.72
C VAL A 121 -20.83 5.29 8.08
N GLU A 122 -21.13 6.44 8.69
CA GLU A 122 -20.64 7.74 8.27
C GLU A 122 -19.67 8.32 9.31
N PRO A 123 -18.73 9.21 8.94
CA PRO A 123 -17.90 9.95 9.89
C PRO A 123 -18.75 10.65 10.96
N GLY A 124 -18.47 10.36 12.24
CA GLY A 124 -19.26 10.79 13.39
C GLY A 124 -20.07 9.68 14.06
N ASP A 125 -20.38 8.58 13.36
CA ASP A 125 -21.07 7.43 13.92
C ASP A 125 -20.20 6.69 14.98
N ARG A 126 -20.86 5.92 15.84
CA ARG A 126 -20.21 5.03 16.82
C ARG A 126 -20.69 3.60 16.66
N VAL A 127 -19.77 2.66 16.45
CA VAL A 127 -20.07 1.23 16.45
C VAL A 127 -19.76 0.66 17.83
N VAL A 128 -20.79 0.16 18.51
CA VAL A 128 -20.71 -0.36 19.88
C VAL A 128 -20.86 -1.88 19.84
N CYS A 129 -19.85 -2.57 20.35
CA CYS A 129 -19.80 -4.03 20.46
C CYS A 129 -19.95 -4.46 21.91
N VAL A 130 -20.84 -5.42 22.17
CA VAL A 130 -21.07 -5.99 23.51
C VAL A 130 -21.01 -7.51 23.43
N GLY A 131 -20.14 -8.14 24.22
CA GLY A 131 -20.14 -9.59 24.42
C GLY A 131 -21.24 -9.98 25.39
N ASN A 132 -22.00 -11.02 25.06
CA ASN A 132 -23.13 -11.53 25.83
C ASN A 132 -22.93 -13.03 26.07
N ILE A 133 -23.31 -13.50 27.26
CA ILE A 133 -23.16 -14.91 27.63
C ILE A 133 -24.36 -15.40 28.46
N THR A 134 -24.82 -16.61 28.16
CA THR A 134 -25.84 -17.32 28.93
C THR A 134 -25.22 -18.54 29.59
N ASP A 135 -25.41 -18.59 30.90
CA ASP A 135 -25.11 -19.70 31.80
C ASP A 135 -25.84 -21.00 31.41
N ALA A 136 -25.24 -22.17 31.61
CA ALA A 136 -25.90 -23.46 31.50
C ALA A 136 -26.64 -23.89 32.77
N PHE A 137 -26.37 -23.25 33.91
CA PHE A 137 -27.07 -23.48 35.16
C PHE A 137 -28.48 -22.87 35.13
N GLU A 138 -29.49 -23.70 35.42
CA GLU A 138 -30.89 -23.31 35.47
C GLU A 138 -31.45 -23.55 36.88
N LYS A 139 -31.89 -22.46 37.54
CA LYS A 139 -32.50 -22.56 38.87
C LYS A 139 -34.00 -22.79 38.71
N ASN A 140 -34.49 -23.96 39.11
CA ASN A 140 -35.89 -24.37 38.97
C ASN A 140 -36.43 -24.25 37.53
N GLY A 141 -35.60 -24.59 36.53
CA GLY A 141 -35.95 -24.46 35.10
C GLY A 141 -36.02 -23.01 34.59
N THR A 142 -35.54 -22.03 35.37
CA THR A 142 -35.35 -20.66 34.94
C THR A 142 -33.86 -20.41 34.71
N PRO A 143 -33.41 -20.07 33.48
CA PRO A 143 -32.02 -19.71 33.24
C PRO A 143 -31.65 -18.40 33.93
N ARG A 144 -30.36 -18.24 34.27
CA ARG A 144 -29.85 -16.96 34.79
C ARG A 144 -29.98 -15.84 33.73
N PRO A 145 -30.08 -14.56 34.15
CA PRO A 145 -30.02 -13.44 33.22
C PRO A 145 -28.69 -13.45 32.44
N VAL A 146 -28.73 -12.94 31.21
CA VAL A 146 -27.55 -12.80 30.35
C VAL A 146 -26.52 -11.90 31.03
N VAL A 147 -25.28 -12.38 31.14
CA VAL A 147 -24.16 -11.55 31.59
C VAL A 147 -23.57 -10.84 30.38
N VAL A 148 -23.27 -9.55 30.53
CA VAL A 148 -22.79 -8.66 29.47
C VAL A 148 -21.39 -8.15 29.79
N SER A 149 -20.55 -8.03 28.77
CA SER A 149 -19.23 -7.42 28.90
C SER A 149 -19.34 -5.90 29.08
N SER A 150 -18.25 -5.25 29.48
CA SER A 150 -18.08 -3.83 29.17
C SER A 150 -18.13 -3.63 27.65
N PRO A 151 -18.78 -2.58 27.13
CA PRO A 151 -18.83 -2.30 25.70
C PRO A 151 -17.45 -1.88 25.17
N ARG A 152 -17.19 -2.18 23.89
CA ARG A 152 -16.14 -1.52 23.11
C ARG A 152 -16.77 -0.59 22.08
N VAL A 153 -16.20 0.60 21.92
CA VAL A 153 -16.68 1.63 21.02
C VAL A 153 -15.64 1.92 19.94
N PHE A 154 -16.00 1.67 18.69
CA PHE A 154 -15.27 2.21 17.54
C PHE A 154 -15.91 3.54 17.14
N ARG A 155 -15.13 4.63 17.23
CA ARG A 155 -15.57 5.95 16.77
C ARG A 155 -15.20 6.12 15.30
N VAL A 156 -16.19 6.28 14.43
CA VAL A 156 -15.99 6.47 13.00
C VAL A 156 -15.58 7.91 12.72
N ILE A 157 -14.48 8.11 12.00
CA ILE A 157 -13.92 9.41 11.59
C ILE A 157 -13.60 9.40 10.09
N SER A 158 -13.36 10.57 9.49
CA SER A 158 -12.92 10.61 8.10
C SER A 158 -11.48 10.10 7.94
N THR A 159 -11.14 9.61 6.75
CA THR A 159 -9.76 9.29 6.35
C THR A 159 -8.83 10.49 6.56
N SER A 160 -9.27 11.70 6.23
CA SER A 160 -8.51 12.94 6.45
C SER A 160 -8.29 13.27 7.93
N GLU A 161 -9.26 12.99 8.81
CA GLU A 161 -9.10 13.18 10.26
C GLU A 161 -8.11 12.14 10.83
N LEU A 162 -8.15 10.89 10.37
CA LEU A 162 -7.18 9.87 10.76
C LEU A 162 -5.75 10.26 10.33
N SER A 163 -5.56 10.64 9.07
CA SER A 163 -4.27 11.12 8.56
C SER A 163 -3.80 12.40 9.26
N ALA A 164 -4.71 13.21 9.82
CA ALA A 164 -4.35 14.34 10.67
C ALA A 164 -3.88 13.91 12.08
N GLN A 165 -4.57 12.96 12.71
CA GLN A 165 -4.16 12.39 14.00
C GLN A 165 -2.80 11.69 13.93
N VAL A 166 -2.56 10.91 12.87
CA VAL A 166 -1.29 10.21 12.63
C VAL A 166 -0.14 11.22 12.47
N ARG A 167 -0.30 12.25 11.63
CA ARG A 167 0.72 13.32 11.50
C ARG A 167 0.94 14.11 12.78
N SER A 168 -0.09 14.31 13.60
CA SER A 168 0.09 14.94 14.91
C SER A 168 0.97 14.10 15.83
N ARG A 169 0.87 12.76 15.77
CA ARG A 169 1.77 11.85 16.49
C ARG A 169 3.17 11.86 15.88
N LEU A 170 3.31 11.78 14.55
CA LEU A 170 4.61 11.88 13.86
C LEU A 170 5.36 13.18 14.17
N GLY A 171 4.64 14.31 14.31
CA GLY A 171 5.22 15.58 14.74
C GLY A 171 5.83 15.53 16.15
N GLN A 172 5.19 14.84 17.10
CA GLN A 172 5.72 14.60 18.44
C GLN A 172 6.92 13.63 18.40
N MET A 173 6.85 12.63 17.52
CA MET A 173 7.95 11.68 17.31
C MET A 173 9.18 12.36 16.71
N ARG A 174 9.01 13.31 15.78
CA ARG A 174 10.12 14.15 15.27
C ARG A 174 10.83 14.89 16.39
N GLU A 175 10.11 15.47 17.36
CA GLU A 175 10.72 16.10 18.54
C GLU A 175 11.44 15.12 19.47
N ALA A 176 10.99 13.86 19.54
CA ALA A 176 11.71 12.81 20.26
C ALA A 176 12.98 12.37 19.51
N ALA A 177 12.92 12.21 18.19
CA ALA A 177 14.08 11.91 17.35
C ALA A 177 15.16 13.01 17.41
N SER A 178 14.74 14.29 17.40
CA SER A 178 15.64 15.44 17.56
C SER A 178 16.41 15.39 18.89
N ARG A 179 15.71 15.10 20.00
CA ARG A 179 16.32 14.92 21.33
C ARG A 179 17.23 13.69 21.40
N LEU A 180 16.86 12.59 20.73
CA LEU A 180 17.71 11.39 20.64
C LEU A 180 19.01 11.69 19.87
N ARG A 181 18.95 12.49 18.78
CA ARG A 181 20.15 12.94 18.07
C ARG A 181 21.03 13.82 18.95
N GLU A 182 20.45 14.80 19.67
CA GLU A 182 21.21 15.65 20.61
C GLU A 182 21.90 14.82 21.70
N GLU A 183 21.21 13.82 22.26
CA GLU A 183 21.80 12.86 23.20
C GLU A 183 22.92 12.02 22.53
N GLN A 184 22.76 11.59 21.27
CA GLN A 184 23.77 10.77 20.58
C GLN A 184 25.00 11.55 20.18
N ALA A 185 24.85 12.80 19.74
CA ALA A 185 25.98 13.69 19.49
C ALA A 185 26.81 13.89 20.77
N GLY A 186 26.16 14.08 21.92
CA GLY A 186 26.84 14.17 23.21
C GLY A 186 27.57 12.88 23.64
N ILE A 187 27.06 11.70 23.23
CA ILE A 187 27.75 10.42 23.44
C ILE A 187 28.93 10.27 22.48
N ALA A 188 28.76 10.62 21.20
CA ALA A 188 29.81 10.56 20.18
C ALA A 188 31.00 11.48 20.54
N ASP A 189 30.73 12.70 21.01
CA ASP A 189 31.76 13.61 21.53
C ASP A 189 32.49 13.03 22.75
N ALA A 190 31.76 12.42 23.70
CA ALA A 190 32.38 11.77 24.87
C ALA A 190 33.27 10.57 24.48
N ILE A 191 32.87 9.79 23.48
CA ILE A 191 33.67 8.70 22.90
C ILE A 191 34.93 9.28 22.23
N LYS A 192 34.78 10.34 21.44
CA LYS A 192 35.88 11.01 20.75
C LYS A 192 36.91 11.59 21.73
N ASP A 193 36.48 12.26 22.80
CA ASP A 193 37.35 12.78 23.87
C ASP A 193 38.14 11.68 24.59
N VAL A 194 37.56 10.49 24.74
CA VAL A 194 38.23 9.30 25.28
C VAL A 194 39.28 8.78 24.29
N VAL A 195 38.94 8.69 23.00
CA VAL A 195 39.85 8.22 21.93
C VAL A 195 41.02 9.18 21.73
N GLU A 196 40.79 10.50 21.72
CA GLU A 196 41.85 11.50 21.60
C GLU A 196 42.78 11.52 22.82
N ARG A 197 42.25 11.41 24.06
CA ARG A 197 43.11 11.24 25.26
C ARG A 197 43.95 9.97 25.21
N THR A 198 43.37 8.87 24.74
CA THR A 198 44.08 7.59 24.59
C THR A 198 45.21 7.72 23.57
N LYS A 199 44.99 8.40 22.44
CA LYS A 199 46.01 8.69 21.43
C LYS A 199 47.10 9.64 21.91
N ALA A 200 46.74 10.72 22.63
CA ALA A 200 47.68 11.76 23.04
C ALA A 200 48.59 11.32 24.20
N ASN A 201 48.03 10.65 25.21
CA ASN A 201 48.71 10.41 26.50
C ASN A 201 48.80 8.91 26.87
N GLY A 202 48.28 7.99 26.05
CA GLY A 202 48.18 6.56 26.38
C GLY A 202 47.18 6.25 27.51
N ALA A 203 46.41 7.24 27.97
CA ALA A 203 45.46 7.11 29.06
C ALA A 203 44.14 6.53 28.54
N ALA A 204 43.96 5.22 28.68
CA ALA A 204 42.73 4.53 28.29
C ALA A 204 41.51 4.96 29.12
N ALA A 205 40.31 4.78 28.55
CA ALA A 205 39.03 5.03 29.20
C ALA A 205 38.94 4.36 30.59
N THR A 206 38.58 5.12 31.61
CA THR A 206 38.34 4.57 32.96
C THR A 206 37.07 3.72 32.99
N GLU A 207 36.98 2.80 33.95
CA GLU A 207 35.81 1.94 34.11
C GLU A 207 34.51 2.74 34.35
N ALA A 208 34.62 3.89 35.04
CA ALA A 208 33.50 4.80 35.25
C ALA A 208 33.01 5.46 33.95
N GLU A 209 33.91 5.91 33.07
CA GLU A 209 33.56 6.47 31.76
C GLU A 209 32.94 5.40 30.85
N ARG A 210 33.50 4.18 30.83
CA ARG A 210 32.95 3.04 30.09
C ARG A 210 31.52 2.70 30.55
N ALA A 211 31.32 2.59 31.86
CA ALA A 211 30.02 2.31 32.45
C ALA A 211 29.00 3.45 32.21
N GLN A 212 29.46 4.71 32.18
CA GLN A 212 28.62 5.86 31.86
C GLN A 212 28.16 5.83 30.39
N ILE A 213 29.08 5.61 29.45
CA ILE A 213 28.78 5.56 28.00
C ILE A 213 27.89 4.35 27.67
N ALA A 214 28.25 3.15 28.15
CA ALA A 214 27.41 1.96 27.98
C ALA A 214 26.02 2.13 28.62
N GLY A 215 25.95 2.84 29.76
CA GLY A 215 24.69 3.16 30.42
C GLY A 215 23.84 4.20 29.67
N SER A 216 24.43 5.16 28.96
CA SER A 216 23.68 6.08 28.09
C SER A 216 23.22 5.41 26.81
N GLU A 217 24.08 4.62 26.16
CA GLU A 217 23.75 3.84 24.97
C GLU A 217 22.61 2.84 25.26
N GLY A 218 22.64 2.14 26.39
CA GLY A 218 21.54 1.25 26.81
C GLY A 218 20.20 1.98 27.00
N ARG A 219 20.20 3.16 27.65
CA ARG A 219 19.00 4.00 27.78
C ARG A 219 18.52 4.56 26.44
N MET A 220 19.43 4.78 25.49
CA MET A 220 19.07 5.19 24.14
C MET A 220 18.41 4.06 23.38
N ALA A 221 18.99 2.86 23.39
CA ALA A 221 18.41 1.67 22.77
C ALA A 221 16.99 1.39 23.31
N ASP A 222 16.76 1.49 24.62
CA ASP A 222 15.41 1.37 25.22
C ASP A 222 14.41 2.41 24.67
N ARG A 223 14.87 3.66 24.47
CA ARG A 223 14.04 4.75 23.91
C ARG A 223 13.77 4.55 22.43
N ILE A 224 14.76 4.13 21.64
CA ILE A 224 14.56 3.81 20.22
C ILE A 224 13.62 2.60 20.08
N ALA A 225 13.77 1.56 20.91
CA ALA A 225 12.84 0.43 20.91
C ALA A 225 11.40 0.81 21.34
N ALA A 226 11.22 1.86 22.15
CA ALA A 226 9.90 2.43 22.43
C ALA A 226 9.34 3.26 21.26
N PHE A 227 10.23 3.94 20.53
CA PHE A 227 9.93 4.69 19.33
C PHE A 227 9.47 3.78 18.18
N GLU A 228 10.22 2.71 17.90
CA GLU A 228 9.88 1.67 16.91
C GLU A 228 8.50 1.06 17.19
N ARG A 229 8.21 0.69 18.44
CA ARG A 229 6.88 0.18 18.83
C ARG A 229 5.76 1.20 18.56
N SER A 230 6.04 2.49 18.72
CA SER A 230 5.09 3.56 18.43
C SER A 230 4.86 3.74 16.92
N LEU A 231 5.90 3.58 16.09
CA LEU A 231 5.78 3.54 14.64
C LEU A 231 4.99 2.32 14.16
N ALA A 232 5.27 1.14 14.71
CA ALA A 232 4.55 -0.09 14.38
C ALA A 232 3.04 -0.01 14.75
N GLU A 233 2.69 0.62 15.89
CA GLU A 233 1.29 0.91 16.24
C GLU A 233 0.64 1.83 15.20
N LEU A 234 1.35 2.86 14.72
CA LEU A 234 0.85 3.77 13.68
C LEU A 234 0.66 3.08 12.33
N ALA A 235 1.63 2.27 11.89
CA ALA A 235 1.55 1.50 10.64
C ALA A 235 0.35 0.55 10.66
N SER A 236 0.24 -0.29 11.70
CA SER A 236 -0.91 -1.19 11.85
C SER A 236 -2.23 -0.43 11.99
N LYS A 237 -2.24 0.76 12.60
CA LYS A 237 -3.45 1.59 12.64
C LYS A 237 -3.86 2.10 11.25
N LEU A 238 -2.93 2.50 10.39
CA LEU A 238 -3.25 2.92 9.00
C LEU A 238 -3.78 1.73 8.18
N GLU A 239 -3.10 0.60 8.26
CA GLU A 239 -3.44 -0.66 7.56
C GLU A 239 -4.85 -1.16 7.93
N ARG A 240 -5.15 -1.30 9.24
CA ARG A 240 -6.50 -1.70 9.72
C ARG A 240 -7.60 -0.75 9.29
N ASN A 241 -7.24 0.50 8.97
CA ASN A 241 -8.14 1.55 8.50
C ASN A 241 -8.13 1.76 6.98
N LYS A 242 -7.39 0.95 6.22
CA LYS A 242 -7.24 1.05 4.76
C LYS A 242 -6.93 2.49 4.31
N THR A 243 -5.99 3.11 5.02
CA THR A 243 -5.67 4.54 4.90
C THR A 243 -4.20 4.73 4.54
N ASP A 244 -3.87 4.57 3.26
CA ASP A 244 -2.53 4.83 2.73
C ASP A 244 -2.35 6.28 2.23
N GLY A 245 -3.35 7.12 2.54
CA GLY A 245 -3.48 8.48 2.04
C GLY A 245 -2.24 9.32 2.27
N GLU A 246 -1.67 9.81 1.16
CA GLU A 246 -0.59 10.81 1.10
C GLU A 246 0.80 10.32 1.61
N GLY A 247 1.13 9.03 1.44
CA GLY A 247 2.51 8.53 1.68
C GLY A 247 2.89 8.34 3.15
N LEU A 248 1.90 8.30 4.04
CA LEU A 248 2.13 8.11 5.47
C LEU A 248 2.70 6.72 5.81
N SER A 249 2.22 5.67 5.15
CA SER A 249 2.72 4.30 5.32
C SER A 249 4.21 4.21 4.95
N GLU A 250 4.60 4.82 3.81
CA GLU A 250 6.00 4.94 3.36
C GLU A 250 6.86 5.72 4.37
N THR A 251 6.37 6.86 4.86
CA THR A 251 7.08 7.70 5.85
C THR A 251 7.29 6.97 7.18
N ILE A 252 6.29 6.22 7.66
CA ILE A 252 6.40 5.43 8.90
C ILE A 252 7.39 4.28 8.72
N GLN A 253 7.41 3.63 7.56
CA GLN A 253 8.36 2.57 7.24
C GLN A 253 9.80 3.12 7.13
N GLU A 254 10.01 4.20 6.38
CA GLU A 254 11.30 4.90 6.25
C GLU A 254 11.82 5.34 7.63
N ALA A 255 10.94 5.89 8.48
CA ALA A 255 11.27 6.23 9.86
C ALA A 255 11.61 5.00 10.74
N SER A 256 10.93 3.87 10.54
CA SER A 256 11.16 2.63 11.29
C SER A 256 12.52 2.02 10.97
N ASP A 257 12.90 1.98 9.69
CA ASP A 257 14.18 1.43 9.25
C ASP A 257 15.37 2.34 9.62
N LEU A 258 15.17 3.66 9.65
CA LEU A 258 16.16 4.62 10.15
C LEU A 258 16.34 4.52 11.67
N ALA A 259 15.26 4.40 12.45
CA ALA A 259 15.32 4.15 13.89
C ALA A 259 16.07 2.84 14.20
N ARG A 260 15.74 1.76 13.48
CA ARG A 260 16.39 0.46 13.62
C ARG A 260 17.89 0.50 13.30
N THR A 261 18.27 1.24 12.25
CA THR A 261 19.67 1.50 11.91
C THR A 261 20.39 2.21 13.06
N ALA A 262 19.80 3.28 13.60
CA ALA A 262 20.39 4.03 14.72
C ALA A 262 20.59 3.12 15.96
N SER A 263 19.57 2.32 16.32
CA SER A 263 19.63 1.37 17.43
C SER A 263 20.75 0.34 17.26
N GLN A 264 20.89 -0.24 16.06
CA GLN A 264 21.94 -1.21 15.78
C GLN A 264 23.34 -0.58 15.87
N ARG A 265 23.54 0.60 15.27
CA ARG A 265 24.86 1.28 15.29
C ARG A 265 25.26 1.78 16.68
N SER A 266 24.30 2.26 17.47
CA SER A 266 24.46 2.56 18.90
C SER A 266 25.00 1.35 19.67
N GLN A 267 24.36 0.18 19.54
CA GLN A 267 24.80 -1.04 20.22
C GLN A 267 26.17 -1.55 19.75
N GLU A 268 26.45 -1.50 18.44
CA GLU A 268 27.76 -1.86 17.88
C GLU A 268 28.87 -0.90 18.34
N GLY A 269 28.58 0.39 18.50
CA GLY A 269 29.51 1.38 19.05
C GLY A 269 29.83 1.13 20.52
N ALA A 270 28.80 0.91 21.34
CA ALA A 270 28.94 0.61 22.77
C ALA A 270 29.78 -0.67 23.03
N THR A 271 29.65 -1.69 22.18
CA THR A 271 30.41 -2.95 22.29
C THR A 271 31.84 -2.86 21.77
N ALA A 272 32.17 -1.88 20.92
CA ALA A 272 33.53 -1.64 20.42
C ALA A 272 34.40 -0.80 21.37
N LEU A 273 33.78 0.04 22.21
CA LEU A 273 34.44 0.91 23.18
C LEU A 273 35.47 0.24 24.14
N PRO A 274 35.31 -1.02 24.58
CA PRO A 274 36.25 -1.64 25.52
C PRO A 274 37.66 -1.86 24.95
N ASP A 275 37.80 -1.97 23.62
CA ASP A 275 39.04 -2.30 22.93
C ASP A 275 39.69 -1.03 22.33
N ALA A 276 40.86 -0.67 22.85
CA ALA A 276 41.58 0.53 22.42
C ALA A 276 42.04 0.48 20.95
N SER A 277 42.06 -0.71 20.32
CA SER A 277 42.35 -0.86 18.89
C SER A 277 41.16 -0.50 17.99
N LEU A 278 39.93 -0.56 18.50
CA LEU A 278 38.67 -0.29 17.78
C LEU A 278 38.08 1.09 18.08
N GLY A 279 38.84 1.99 18.72
CA GLY A 279 38.35 3.31 19.12
C GLY A 279 37.94 4.22 17.94
N ASN A 280 38.56 4.05 16.76
CA ASN A 280 38.11 4.73 15.54
C ASN A 280 36.72 4.20 15.13
N ASP A 281 36.56 2.87 15.02
CA ASP A 281 35.29 2.23 14.68
C ASP A 281 34.16 2.60 15.65
N ALA A 282 34.46 2.73 16.95
CA ALA A 282 33.47 3.14 17.95
C ALA A 282 32.97 4.57 17.71
N THR A 283 33.87 5.47 17.29
CA THR A 283 33.54 6.85 16.91
C THR A 283 32.74 6.90 15.61
N GLU A 284 33.13 6.09 14.62
CA GLU A 284 32.45 5.96 13.33
C GLU A 284 31.03 5.43 13.49
N ARG A 285 30.83 4.34 14.25
CA ARG A 285 29.50 3.78 14.57
C ARG A 285 28.61 4.76 15.34
N ALA A 286 29.17 5.53 16.27
CA ALA A 286 28.43 6.55 16.99
C ALA A 286 27.94 7.68 16.04
N SER A 287 28.79 8.11 15.10
CA SER A 287 28.45 9.10 14.07
C SER A 287 27.47 8.55 13.02
N GLU A 288 27.56 7.27 12.64
CA GLU A 288 26.56 6.61 11.80
C GLU A 288 25.17 6.57 12.48
N SER A 289 25.13 6.34 13.81
CA SER A 289 23.90 6.41 14.59
C SER A 289 23.30 7.82 14.63
N GLU A 290 24.13 8.84 14.88
CA GLU A 290 23.73 10.25 14.80
C GLU A 290 23.19 10.62 13.41
N SER A 291 23.87 10.21 12.35
CA SER A 291 23.45 10.43 10.96
C SER A 291 22.12 9.74 10.66
N ALA A 292 21.87 8.53 11.16
CA ALA A 292 20.59 7.85 11.00
C ALA A 292 19.44 8.56 11.75
N LEU A 293 19.72 9.14 12.93
CA LEU A 293 18.76 9.97 13.66
C LEU A 293 18.50 11.33 12.98
N ALA A 294 19.49 11.90 12.30
CA ALA A 294 19.34 13.11 11.50
C ALA A 294 18.53 12.86 10.21
N ASP A 295 18.81 11.77 9.49
CA ASP A 295 18.01 11.32 8.34
C ASP A 295 16.55 11.03 8.81
N LEU A 296 16.34 10.43 9.99
CA LEU A 296 15.03 10.19 10.61
C LEU A 296 14.25 11.50 10.90
N GLU A 297 14.89 12.49 11.53
CA GLU A 297 14.26 13.79 11.76
C GLU A 297 13.86 14.45 10.42
N THR A 298 14.72 14.33 9.41
CA THR A 298 14.51 14.90 8.07
C THR A 298 13.34 14.23 7.36
N ALA A 299 13.23 12.89 7.39
CA ALA A 299 12.10 12.14 6.83
C ALA A 299 10.76 12.55 7.47
N LEU A 300 10.72 12.67 8.80
CA LEU A 300 9.52 13.08 9.54
C LEU A 300 9.16 14.57 9.33
N GLN A 301 10.14 15.44 9.08
CA GLN A 301 9.91 16.84 8.72
C GLN A 301 9.34 16.96 7.28
N ARG A 302 9.83 16.13 6.35
CA ARG A 302 9.50 16.15 4.93
C ARG A 302 8.04 15.79 4.61
N ASP A 303 7.49 14.77 5.26
CA ASP A 303 6.05 14.47 5.15
C ASP A 303 5.23 15.66 5.64
N ARG A 304 5.56 16.22 6.81
CA ARG A 304 4.80 17.34 7.39
C ARG A 304 4.69 18.54 6.44
N GLU A 305 5.79 18.92 5.81
CA GLU A 305 5.85 20.10 4.92
C GLU A 305 5.11 19.83 3.60
N THR A 306 5.26 18.63 3.03
CA THR A 306 4.51 18.20 1.83
C THR A 306 3.01 18.13 2.12
N ALA A 307 2.63 17.56 3.27
CA ALA A 307 1.25 17.46 3.72
C ALA A 307 0.62 18.83 4.05
N GLU A 308 1.40 19.81 4.53
CA GLU A 308 0.92 21.17 4.72
C GLU A 308 0.56 21.84 3.38
N LEU A 309 1.39 21.65 2.35
CA LEU A 309 1.10 22.10 0.99
C LEU A 309 -0.14 21.40 0.41
N THR A 310 -0.23 20.07 0.49
CA THR A 310 -1.41 19.31 0.05
C THR A 310 -2.70 19.79 0.73
N ARG A 311 -2.68 19.96 2.06
CA ARG A 311 -3.83 20.51 2.81
C ARG A 311 -4.22 21.92 2.39
N ARG A 312 -3.26 22.76 2.00
CA ARG A 312 -3.54 24.10 1.46
C ARG A 312 -4.19 24.02 0.08
N ILE A 313 -3.78 23.07 -0.77
CA ILE A 313 -4.45 22.78 -2.06
C ILE A 313 -5.89 22.29 -1.81
N ASP A 314 -6.10 21.35 -0.89
CA ASP A 314 -7.43 20.80 -0.57
C ASP A 314 -8.38 21.87 0.01
N LYS A 315 -7.89 22.67 0.97
CA LYS A 315 -8.66 23.78 1.55
C LYS A 315 -8.99 24.86 0.51
N LEU A 316 -8.10 25.11 -0.45
CA LEU A 316 -8.37 25.97 -1.59
C LEU A 316 -9.47 25.36 -2.48
N ALA A 317 -9.46 24.06 -2.74
CA ALA A 317 -10.51 23.36 -3.47
C ALA A 317 -11.89 23.50 -2.79
N GLU A 318 -11.95 23.27 -1.47
CA GLU A 318 -13.17 23.46 -0.66
C GLU A 318 -13.71 24.89 -0.73
N ARG A 319 -12.83 25.89 -0.64
CA ARG A 319 -13.19 27.31 -0.75
C ARG A 319 -13.78 27.66 -2.12
N ILE A 320 -13.21 27.13 -3.20
CA ILE A 320 -13.69 27.36 -4.56
C ILE A 320 -15.06 26.66 -4.77
N ASP A 321 -15.26 25.45 -4.24
CA ASP A 321 -16.54 24.77 -4.33
C ASP A 321 -17.65 25.46 -3.51
N ALA A 322 -17.33 25.92 -2.30
CA ALA A 322 -18.25 26.73 -1.49
C ALA A 322 -18.66 28.03 -2.20
N ALA A 323 -17.70 28.77 -2.76
CA ALA A 323 -17.99 29.97 -3.55
C ALA A 323 -18.80 29.64 -4.83
N SER A 324 -18.57 28.49 -5.45
CA SER A 324 -19.35 28.07 -6.61
C SER A 324 -20.79 27.69 -6.27
N LYS A 325 -21.04 27.06 -5.11
CA LYS A 325 -22.38 26.81 -4.57
C LYS A 325 -23.13 28.13 -4.30
N ASP A 326 -22.48 29.08 -3.63
CA ASP A 326 -23.06 30.41 -3.37
C ASP A 326 -23.35 31.18 -4.69
N THR A 327 -22.45 31.09 -5.67
CA THR A 327 -22.65 31.68 -7.01
C THR A 327 -23.83 31.06 -7.76
N ARG A 328 -24.03 29.74 -7.69
CA ARG A 328 -25.19 29.05 -8.29
C ARG A 328 -26.50 29.48 -7.62
N ALA A 329 -26.53 29.50 -6.29
CA ALA A 329 -27.69 29.96 -5.53
C ALA A 329 -28.02 31.45 -5.76
N ALA A 330 -27.00 32.29 -5.98
CA ALA A 330 -27.20 33.68 -6.40
C ALA A 330 -27.75 33.77 -7.84
N ALA A 331 -27.21 32.97 -8.77
CA ALA A 331 -27.64 32.94 -10.17
C ALA A 331 -29.12 32.58 -10.33
N GLU A 332 -29.59 31.54 -9.63
CA GLU A 332 -31.01 31.15 -9.62
C GLU A 332 -31.93 32.30 -9.17
N LYS A 333 -31.49 33.11 -8.20
CA LYS A 333 -32.23 34.26 -7.68
C LYS A 333 -32.11 35.52 -8.57
N SER A 334 -31.07 35.62 -9.39
CA SER A 334 -30.72 36.81 -10.20
C SER A 334 -31.09 36.73 -11.70
N VAL A 335 -31.56 35.58 -12.21
CA VAL A 335 -31.97 35.42 -13.61
C VAL A 335 -32.93 36.54 -14.06
N GLY A 336 -32.57 37.23 -15.15
CA GLY A 336 -33.39 38.26 -15.78
C GLY A 336 -33.49 39.59 -15.02
N LYS A 337 -32.74 39.78 -13.92
CA LYS A 337 -32.74 41.01 -13.11
C LYS A 337 -31.39 41.72 -13.19
N GLN A 338 -31.40 43.05 -13.14
CA GLN A 338 -30.18 43.85 -12.97
C GLN A 338 -29.79 43.96 -11.48
N ARG A 339 -28.52 44.26 -11.15
CA ARG A 339 -28.00 44.25 -9.75
C ARG A 339 -28.77 45.21 -8.81
N ASN A 340 -29.33 46.30 -9.34
CA ASN A 340 -30.21 47.23 -8.61
C ASN A 340 -31.61 46.67 -8.30
N GLN A 341 -32.07 45.65 -9.03
CA GLN A 341 -33.36 44.96 -8.86
C GLN A 341 -33.26 43.69 -7.99
N LEU A 342 -32.07 43.35 -7.50
CA LEU A 342 -31.85 42.21 -6.61
C LEU A 342 -32.22 42.55 -5.17
N SER A 343 -32.70 41.55 -4.41
CA SER A 343 -32.89 41.69 -2.96
C SER A 343 -31.53 41.85 -2.27
N ASP A 344 -31.52 42.51 -1.12
CA ASP A 344 -30.27 42.76 -0.38
C ASP A 344 -29.64 41.46 0.14
N GLU A 345 -30.44 40.41 0.38
CA GLU A 345 -29.98 39.05 0.63
C GLU A 345 -29.20 38.47 -0.57
N THR A 346 -29.69 38.66 -1.80
CA THR A 346 -29.01 38.18 -3.00
C THR A 346 -27.74 38.97 -3.27
N LYS A 347 -27.76 40.31 -3.06
CA LYS A 347 -26.56 41.15 -3.13
C LYS A 347 -25.50 40.68 -2.12
N ALA A 348 -25.88 40.47 -0.86
CA ALA A 348 -24.98 40.01 0.19
C ALA A 348 -24.38 38.62 -0.11
N LEU A 349 -25.14 37.71 -0.75
CA LEU A 349 -24.64 36.41 -1.20
C LEU A 349 -23.61 36.57 -2.34
N MET A 350 -23.88 37.44 -3.30
CA MET A 350 -22.95 37.77 -4.40
C MET A 350 -21.66 38.40 -3.89
N ASP A 351 -21.77 39.39 -2.99
CA ASP A 351 -20.63 40.11 -2.42
C ASP A 351 -19.77 39.17 -1.56
N ARG A 352 -20.39 38.26 -0.79
CA ARG A 352 -19.70 37.18 -0.06
C ARG A 352 -18.97 36.23 -0.99
N SER A 353 -19.62 35.78 -2.06
CA SER A 353 -18.99 34.89 -3.05
C SER A 353 -17.82 35.57 -3.74
N ALA A 354 -17.97 36.82 -4.18
CA ALA A 354 -16.89 37.59 -4.79
C ALA A 354 -15.70 37.80 -3.84
N GLN A 355 -15.98 38.04 -2.56
CA GLN A 355 -14.94 38.13 -1.52
C GLN A 355 -14.22 36.78 -1.32
N ALA A 356 -14.95 35.67 -1.20
CA ALA A 356 -14.36 34.33 -1.10
C ALA A 356 -13.51 33.97 -2.34
N GLN A 357 -13.94 34.38 -3.53
CA GLN A 357 -13.19 34.22 -4.78
C GLN A 357 -11.88 35.03 -4.78
N ARG A 358 -11.88 36.27 -4.26
CA ARG A 358 -10.66 37.08 -4.08
C ARG A 358 -9.69 36.47 -3.06
N GLU A 359 -10.21 35.98 -1.94
CA GLU A 359 -9.40 35.32 -0.91
C GLU A 359 -8.77 34.03 -1.45
N ALA A 360 -9.54 33.22 -2.18
CA ALA A 360 -9.02 32.05 -2.88
C ALA A 360 -7.97 32.42 -3.94
N ALA A 361 -8.14 33.52 -4.67
CA ALA A 361 -7.15 33.99 -5.65
C ALA A 361 -5.82 34.41 -4.98
N ALA A 362 -5.88 35.08 -3.82
CA ALA A 362 -4.70 35.44 -3.04
C ALA A 362 -4.00 34.21 -2.45
N GLU A 363 -4.76 33.26 -1.89
CA GLU A 363 -4.25 31.99 -1.37
C GLU A 363 -3.61 31.14 -2.48
N ALA A 364 -4.21 31.10 -3.68
CA ALA A 364 -3.65 30.42 -4.85
C ALA A 364 -2.29 30.99 -5.29
N ARG A 365 -2.11 32.32 -5.29
CA ARG A 365 -0.80 32.93 -5.59
C ARG A 365 0.26 32.57 -4.56
N ALA A 366 -0.06 32.73 -3.28
CA ALA A 366 0.86 32.41 -2.20
C ALA A 366 1.25 30.92 -2.22
N LEU A 367 0.30 30.03 -2.52
CA LEU A 367 0.53 28.60 -2.65
C LEU A 367 1.42 28.24 -3.84
N ALA A 368 1.22 28.86 -5.01
CA ALA A 368 2.10 28.67 -6.16
C ALA A 368 3.54 29.17 -5.89
N GLU A 369 3.68 30.33 -5.24
CA GLU A 369 4.99 30.88 -4.86
C GLU A 369 5.71 29.99 -3.83
N ASP A 370 4.99 29.48 -2.83
CA ASP A 370 5.54 28.57 -1.82
C ASP A 370 5.93 27.21 -2.41
N LEU A 371 5.14 26.65 -3.34
CA LEU A 371 5.50 25.44 -4.10
C LEU A 371 6.81 25.62 -4.87
N GLY A 372 6.97 26.75 -5.57
CA GLY A 372 8.19 27.07 -6.33
C GLY A 372 9.42 27.23 -5.43
N LYS A 373 9.30 28.02 -4.36
CA LYS A 373 10.36 28.16 -3.34
C LYS A 373 10.76 26.82 -2.77
N ARG A 374 9.78 25.98 -2.43
CA ARG A 374 10.06 24.68 -1.80
C ARG A 374 10.74 23.70 -2.76
N ALA A 375 10.36 23.70 -4.03
CA ALA A 375 11.06 22.93 -5.05
C ALA A 375 12.53 23.37 -5.23
N GLU A 376 12.82 24.67 -5.12
CA GLU A 376 14.20 25.16 -5.09
C GLU A 376 14.97 24.78 -3.83
N GLU A 377 14.33 24.82 -2.65
CA GLU A 377 14.95 24.40 -1.38
C GLU A 377 15.36 22.93 -1.44
N ILE A 378 14.46 22.04 -1.89
CA ILE A 378 14.73 20.61 -2.03
C ILE A 378 15.88 20.37 -3.01
N GLN A 379 15.95 21.10 -4.13
CA GLN A 379 17.04 20.95 -5.10
C GLN A 379 18.40 21.48 -4.59
N LYS A 380 18.43 22.32 -3.54
CA LYS A 380 19.65 22.85 -2.92
C LYS A 380 20.17 21.99 -1.75
N GLN A 381 19.48 20.91 -1.38
CA GLN A 381 19.93 19.96 -0.36
C GLN A 381 21.02 19.03 -0.89
N ASP A 382 21.89 18.52 -0.02
CA ASP A 382 22.98 17.59 -0.38
C ASP A 382 22.46 16.27 -0.99
N LYS A 383 21.23 15.86 -0.63
CA LYS A 383 20.51 14.69 -1.15
C LYS A 383 19.15 15.13 -1.70
N PRO A 384 19.06 15.71 -2.92
CA PRO A 384 17.80 16.22 -3.45
C PRO A 384 16.87 15.09 -3.94
N ASP A 385 15.62 15.08 -3.46
CA ASP A 385 14.56 14.28 -4.09
C ASP A 385 14.02 15.05 -5.31
N GLN A 386 14.37 14.56 -6.51
CA GLN A 386 13.98 15.22 -7.75
C GLN A 386 12.48 15.04 -8.02
N GLY A 387 11.92 13.85 -7.79
CA GLY A 387 10.47 13.61 -7.87
C GLY A 387 9.63 14.57 -7.01
N ALA A 388 10.07 14.89 -5.79
CA ALA A 388 9.43 15.88 -4.92
C ALA A 388 9.53 17.31 -5.48
N ALA A 389 10.72 17.74 -5.90
CA ALA A 389 10.91 19.08 -6.49
C ALA A 389 10.15 19.24 -7.82
N GLU A 390 10.08 18.19 -8.64
CA GLU A 390 9.35 18.18 -9.90
C GLU A 390 7.83 18.19 -9.70
N ALA A 391 7.29 17.42 -8.76
CA ALA A 391 5.87 17.45 -8.43
C ALA A 391 5.41 18.84 -7.95
N MET A 392 6.21 19.50 -7.11
CA MET A 392 5.94 20.87 -6.65
C MET A 392 6.03 21.90 -7.79
N ARG A 393 7.00 21.76 -8.70
CA ARG A 393 7.10 22.61 -9.91
C ARG A 393 5.95 22.41 -10.87
N GLU A 394 5.51 21.18 -11.08
CA GLU A 394 4.35 20.89 -11.94
C GLU A 394 3.05 21.43 -11.31
N ALA A 395 2.87 21.28 -9.99
CA ALA A 395 1.75 21.89 -9.29
C ALA A 395 1.77 23.44 -9.34
N GLN A 396 2.95 24.06 -9.23
CA GLN A 396 3.10 25.50 -9.47
C GLN A 396 2.73 25.87 -10.92
N HIS A 397 3.34 25.19 -11.89
CA HIS A 397 3.15 25.45 -13.32
C HIS A 397 1.68 25.32 -13.72
N GLU A 398 0.98 24.31 -13.19
CA GLU A 398 -0.45 24.09 -13.43
C GLU A 398 -1.34 25.17 -12.80
N ALA A 399 -0.90 25.82 -11.71
CA ALA A 399 -1.55 27.00 -11.15
C ALA A 399 -1.32 28.26 -12.02
N ASP A 400 -0.10 28.45 -12.52
CA ASP A 400 0.32 29.63 -13.28
C ASP A 400 -0.17 29.62 -14.74
N ASP A 401 -0.01 28.50 -15.46
CA ASP A 401 -0.36 28.34 -16.88
C ASP A 401 -1.87 28.36 -17.09
N ARG A 402 -2.61 27.56 -16.30
CA ARG A 402 -4.08 27.67 -16.27
C ARG A 402 -4.53 29.00 -15.67
N GLY A 403 -3.65 29.71 -14.97
CA GLY A 403 -3.92 31.04 -14.44
C GLY A 403 -4.97 31.03 -13.35
N LEU A 404 -4.92 30.06 -12.44
CA LEU A 404 -5.88 29.83 -11.36
C LEU A 404 -6.27 31.12 -10.62
N ALA A 405 -5.28 31.90 -10.17
CA ALA A 405 -5.54 33.17 -9.50
C ALA A 405 -6.24 34.21 -10.40
N ARG A 406 -5.91 34.27 -11.70
CA ARG A 406 -6.55 35.17 -12.67
C ARG A 406 -8.00 34.75 -12.94
N GLN A 407 -8.27 33.45 -13.04
CA GLN A 407 -9.62 32.92 -13.23
C GLN A 407 -10.51 33.21 -12.01
N LEU A 408 -9.99 33.06 -10.80
CA LEU A 408 -10.71 33.39 -9.57
C LEU A 408 -10.99 34.90 -9.43
N GLU A 409 -10.05 35.77 -9.80
CA GLU A 409 -10.29 37.22 -9.85
C GLU A 409 -11.30 37.63 -10.92
N GLN A 410 -11.21 37.06 -12.13
CA GLN A 410 -12.20 37.27 -13.19
C GLN A 410 -13.59 36.82 -12.74
N ALA A 411 -13.68 35.65 -12.11
CA ALA A 411 -14.92 35.12 -11.58
C ALA A 411 -15.49 36.04 -10.48
N ALA A 412 -14.65 36.61 -9.59
CA ALA A 412 -15.08 37.57 -8.58
C ALA A 412 -15.66 38.85 -9.21
N GLN A 413 -14.97 39.41 -10.21
CA GLN A 413 -15.43 40.61 -10.94
C GLN A 413 -16.74 40.34 -11.70
N GLN A 414 -16.88 39.16 -12.30
CA GLN A 414 -18.09 38.73 -12.99
C GLN A 414 -19.26 38.52 -12.02
N THR A 415 -19.02 37.91 -10.84
CA THR A 415 -20.01 37.83 -9.75
C THR A 415 -20.49 39.22 -9.35
N GLU A 416 -19.59 40.18 -9.11
CA GLU A 416 -19.97 41.58 -8.81
C GLU A 416 -20.74 42.26 -9.95
N GLN A 417 -20.43 41.95 -11.20
CA GLN A 417 -21.13 42.49 -12.37
C GLN A 417 -22.46 41.75 -12.67
N ASN A 418 -22.88 40.79 -11.84
CA ASN A 418 -24.03 39.91 -12.06
C ASN A 418 -23.94 39.05 -13.35
N GLN A 419 -22.71 38.78 -13.83
CA GLN A 419 -22.40 37.94 -14.99
C GLN A 419 -22.22 36.48 -14.57
N MET A 420 -23.24 35.91 -13.93
CA MET A 420 -23.16 34.62 -13.22
C MET A 420 -22.72 33.45 -14.09
N GLN A 421 -23.15 33.40 -15.36
CA GLN A 421 -22.79 32.32 -16.28
C GLN A 421 -21.29 32.33 -16.60
N SER A 422 -20.69 33.51 -16.77
CA SER A 422 -19.24 33.66 -16.95
C SER A 422 -18.49 33.31 -15.66
N ALA A 423 -18.98 33.78 -14.50
CA ALA A 423 -18.37 33.50 -13.21
C ALA A 423 -18.30 32.00 -12.92
N GLN A 424 -19.37 31.26 -13.24
CA GLN A 424 -19.41 29.79 -13.13
C GLN A 424 -18.41 29.12 -14.08
N GLN A 425 -18.22 29.62 -15.31
CA GLN A 425 -17.24 29.06 -16.25
C GLN A 425 -15.81 29.27 -15.76
N SER A 426 -15.46 30.47 -15.28
CA SER A 426 -14.14 30.76 -14.70
C SER A 426 -13.89 29.98 -13.40
N GLN A 427 -14.91 29.77 -12.57
CA GLN A 427 -14.83 28.86 -11.40
C GLN A 427 -14.57 27.41 -11.80
N GLN A 428 -15.24 26.91 -12.85
CA GLN A 428 -15.07 25.53 -13.29
C GLN A 428 -13.65 25.26 -13.81
N GLN A 429 -13.06 26.24 -14.51
CA GLN A 429 -11.65 26.19 -14.91
C GLN A 429 -10.71 26.23 -13.70
N ALA A 430 -11.00 27.07 -12.69
CA ALA A 430 -10.24 27.12 -11.45
C ALA A 430 -10.29 25.79 -10.67
N GLN A 431 -11.46 25.14 -10.61
CA GLN A 431 -11.60 23.80 -10.03
C GLN A 431 -10.76 22.76 -10.78
N GLN A 432 -10.74 22.80 -12.12
CA GLN A 432 -9.91 21.92 -12.93
C GLN A 432 -8.41 22.15 -12.73
N ALA A 433 -7.98 23.39 -12.50
CA ALA A 433 -6.58 23.70 -12.19
C ALA A 433 -6.18 23.13 -10.81
N VAL A 434 -6.98 23.37 -9.76
CA VAL A 434 -6.69 22.82 -8.42
C VAL A 434 -6.71 21.28 -8.42
N GLN A 435 -7.64 20.63 -9.13
CA GLN A 435 -7.64 19.17 -9.29
C GLN A 435 -6.36 18.65 -9.95
N ALA A 436 -5.81 19.39 -10.92
CA ALA A 436 -4.58 19.01 -11.57
C ALA A 436 -3.33 19.30 -10.70
N MET A 437 -3.35 20.35 -9.86
CA MET A 437 -2.34 20.53 -8.79
C MET A 437 -2.36 19.36 -7.79
N GLN A 438 -3.54 18.92 -7.34
CA GLN A 438 -3.69 17.73 -6.49
C GLN A 438 -3.13 16.48 -7.17
N GLN A 439 -3.35 16.33 -8.48
CA GLN A 439 -2.83 15.20 -9.24
C GLN A 439 -1.31 15.26 -9.41
N ALA A 440 -0.73 16.43 -9.69
CA ALA A 440 0.72 16.61 -9.77
C ALA A 440 1.42 16.24 -8.45
N MET A 441 0.87 16.70 -7.30
CA MET A 441 1.36 16.31 -5.98
C MET A 441 1.19 14.81 -5.70
N LYS A 442 0.09 14.18 -6.12
CA LYS A 442 -0.11 12.72 -5.99
C LYS A 442 0.85 11.90 -6.87
N ASN A 443 1.19 12.41 -8.05
CA ASN A 443 2.16 11.77 -8.95
C ASN A 443 3.60 11.81 -8.39
N GLN A 444 3.86 12.51 -7.29
CA GLN A 444 5.18 12.57 -6.63
C GLN A 444 5.73 11.19 -6.28
N SER A 445 4.94 10.35 -5.60
CA SER A 445 5.38 9.01 -5.17
C SER A 445 5.74 8.15 -6.39
N LYS A 446 4.86 8.14 -7.39
CA LYS A 446 5.10 7.48 -8.68
C LYS A 446 6.42 7.92 -9.33
N ARG A 447 6.68 9.23 -9.40
CA ARG A 447 7.95 9.76 -9.94
C ARG A 447 9.15 9.34 -9.09
N ARG A 448 9.05 9.37 -7.76
CA ARG A 448 10.11 8.89 -6.84
C ARG A 448 10.43 7.42 -7.13
N THR A 449 9.41 6.57 -7.32
CA THR A 449 9.60 5.14 -7.65
C THR A 449 10.17 4.92 -9.04
N GLU A 450 9.67 5.61 -10.08
CA GLU A 450 10.18 5.50 -11.45
C GLU A 450 11.63 6.01 -11.58
N GLU A 451 11.99 7.08 -10.86
CA GLU A 451 13.36 7.59 -10.77
C GLU A 451 14.28 6.59 -10.02
N LEU A 452 13.80 5.98 -8.94
CA LEU A 452 14.52 4.96 -8.19
C LEU A 452 14.76 3.70 -9.04
N GLU A 453 13.73 3.19 -9.72
CA GLU A 453 13.80 2.05 -10.67
C GLU A 453 14.90 2.28 -11.73
N ARG A 454 14.93 3.51 -12.28
CA ARG A 454 15.95 3.94 -13.24
C ARG A 454 17.34 4.02 -12.63
N ARG A 455 17.52 4.73 -11.50
CA ARG A 455 18.82 4.88 -10.83
C ARG A 455 19.42 3.53 -10.44
N ILE A 456 18.60 2.60 -9.94
CA ILE A 456 19.03 1.23 -9.60
C ILE A 456 19.45 0.49 -10.88
N THR A 457 18.70 0.61 -11.98
CA THR A 457 19.05 -0.02 -13.26
C THR A 457 20.38 0.52 -13.81
N ASP A 458 20.59 1.84 -13.78
CA ASP A 458 21.84 2.48 -14.21
C ASP A 458 23.04 1.97 -13.38
N VAL A 459 22.88 1.78 -12.07
CA VAL A 459 23.92 1.19 -11.19
C VAL A 459 24.14 -0.29 -11.51
N VAL A 460 23.10 -1.09 -11.71
CA VAL A 460 23.21 -2.53 -12.06
C VAL A 460 24.00 -2.70 -13.36
N ASP A 461 23.72 -1.90 -14.39
CA ASP A 461 24.42 -2.00 -15.67
C ASP A 461 25.87 -1.45 -15.59
N ALA A 462 26.11 -0.41 -14.78
CA ALA A 462 27.47 0.03 -14.47
C ALA A 462 28.28 -1.05 -13.73
N LEU A 463 27.68 -1.78 -12.78
CA LEU A 463 28.33 -2.89 -12.08
C LEU A 463 28.62 -4.08 -13.00
N ARG A 464 27.71 -4.42 -13.92
CA ARG A 464 27.96 -5.45 -14.96
C ARG A 464 29.15 -5.07 -15.84
N SER A 465 29.24 -3.80 -16.26
CA SER A 465 30.35 -3.28 -17.06
C SER A 465 31.69 -3.30 -16.29
N LEU A 466 31.67 -2.87 -15.03
CA LEU A 466 32.83 -2.92 -14.13
C LEU A 466 33.31 -4.37 -13.91
N LEU A 467 32.40 -5.29 -13.59
CA LEU A 467 32.72 -6.69 -13.34
C LEU A 467 33.33 -7.36 -14.59
N GLY A 468 32.72 -7.20 -15.76
CA GLY A 468 33.27 -7.74 -17.02
C GLY A 468 34.67 -7.19 -17.35
N THR A 469 34.93 -5.93 -16.98
CA THR A 469 36.26 -5.32 -17.10
C THR A 469 37.26 -5.91 -16.09
N ILE A 470 36.85 -6.15 -14.84
CA ILE A 470 37.67 -6.81 -13.81
C ILE A 470 38.02 -8.25 -14.25
N GLU A 471 37.04 -9.04 -14.69
CA GLU A 471 37.23 -10.43 -15.11
C GLU A 471 38.20 -10.55 -16.30
N THR A 472 38.06 -9.68 -17.30
CA THR A 472 38.99 -9.61 -18.44
C THR A 472 40.43 -9.33 -17.98
N ASN A 473 40.60 -8.46 -16.98
CA ASN A 473 41.93 -8.14 -16.43
C ASN A 473 42.45 -9.19 -15.44
N THR A 474 41.58 -9.99 -14.82
CA THR A 474 41.98 -11.12 -13.96
C THR A 474 42.76 -12.17 -14.78
N LEU A 475 42.28 -12.49 -15.98
CA LEU A 475 42.98 -13.38 -16.93
C LEU A 475 44.33 -12.82 -17.38
N THR A 476 44.45 -11.50 -17.53
CA THR A 476 45.71 -10.81 -17.85
C THR A 476 46.68 -10.87 -16.65
N MET A 477 46.18 -10.60 -15.44
CA MET A 477 46.98 -10.65 -14.20
C MET A 477 47.49 -12.05 -13.88
N GLN A 478 46.74 -13.11 -14.19
CA GLN A 478 47.19 -14.51 -14.06
C GLN A 478 48.40 -14.85 -14.96
N LYS A 479 48.53 -14.17 -16.11
CA LYS A 479 49.64 -14.35 -17.06
C LYS A 479 50.84 -13.43 -16.79
N LEU A 480 50.64 -12.37 -16.00
CA LEU A 480 51.68 -11.38 -15.70
C LEU A 480 52.84 -11.99 -14.90
N THR A 481 54.07 -11.60 -15.26
CA THR A 481 55.29 -11.91 -14.49
C THR A 481 55.93 -10.61 -13.98
N ALA A 482 56.64 -10.66 -12.86
CA ALA A 482 57.28 -9.46 -12.27
C ALA A 482 58.36 -8.81 -13.16
N THR A 483 58.81 -9.51 -14.21
CA THR A 483 59.74 -9.02 -15.22
C THR A 483 59.13 -8.12 -16.30
N ASP A 484 57.81 -8.09 -16.47
CA ASP A 484 57.14 -7.25 -17.49
C ASP A 484 56.75 -5.88 -16.94
N VAL A 485 57.75 -5.03 -16.73
CA VAL A 485 57.62 -3.69 -16.10
C VAL A 485 56.61 -2.80 -16.85
N THR A 486 56.54 -2.93 -18.18
CA THR A 486 55.61 -2.22 -19.05
C THR A 486 54.16 -2.59 -18.77
N GLU A 487 53.86 -3.89 -18.72
CA GLU A 487 52.50 -4.38 -18.51
C GLU A 487 52.03 -4.23 -17.06
N VAL A 488 52.94 -4.42 -16.09
CA VAL A 488 52.74 -4.07 -14.67
C VAL A 488 52.30 -2.60 -14.54
N SER A 489 53.03 -1.68 -15.18
CA SER A 489 52.72 -0.24 -15.13
C SER A 489 51.40 0.11 -15.82
N ARG A 490 51.02 -0.61 -16.88
CA ARG A 490 49.74 -0.44 -17.58
C ARG A 490 48.57 -0.88 -16.71
N LEU A 491 48.66 -2.08 -16.11
CA LEU A 491 47.65 -2.64 -15.22
C LEU A 491 47.50 -1.80 -13.95
N ALA A 492 48.60 -1.33 -13.35
CA ALA A 492 48.56 -0.46 -12.18
C ALA A 492 47.84 0.89 -12.41
N LYS A 493 47.86 1.42 -13.65
CA LYS A 493 47.06 2.61 -14.01
C LYS A 493 45.59 2.26 -14.21
N LEU A 494 45.32 1.13 -14.87
CA LEU A 494 43.96 0.64 -15.13
C LEU A 494 43.22 0.33 -13.83
N MET A 495 43.83 -0.38 -12.87
CA MET A 495 43.19 -0.71 -11.59
C MET A 495 42.79 0.54 -10.78
N LEU A 496 43.60 1.60 -10.80
CA LEU A 496 43.25 2.86 -10.13
C LEU A 496 42.14 3.63 -10.88
N GLN A 497 42.04 3.49 -12.21
CA GLN A 497 40.89 3.98 -12.95
C GLN A 497 39.62 3.18 -12.60
N LEU A 498 39.72 1.86 -12.44
CA LEU A 498 38.59 1.03 -12.01
C LEU A 498 38.16 1.32 -10.57
N SER A 499 39.09 1.60 -9.64
CA SER A 499 38.75 2.07 -8.28
C SER A 499 37.94 3.37 -8.32
N ARG A 500 38.40 4.37 -9.08
CA ARG A 500 37.66 5.65 -9.23
C ARG A 500 36.29 5.46 -9.85
N ASN A 501 36.18 4.60 -10.86
CA ASN A 501 34.89 4.24 -11.46
C ASN A 501 33.98 3.55 -10.43
N ALA A 502 34.51 2.60 -9.65
CA ALA A 502 33.76 1.94 -8.57
C ALA A 502 33.30 2.95 -7.49
N SER A 503 34.16 3.89 -7.09
CA SER A 503 33.80 4.97 -6.16
C SER A 503 32.63 5.81 -6.68
N GLY A 504 32.66 6.24 -7.95
CA GLY A 504 31.54 6.97 -8.56
C GLY A 504 30.25 6.12 -8.71
N ILE A 505 30.37 4.81 -8.91
CA ILE A 505 29.22 3.90 -8.89
C ILE A 505 28.67 3.75 -7.45
N ALA A 506 29.53 3.75 -6.42
CA ALA A 506 29.13 3.74 -5.02
C ALA A 506 28.41 5.04 -4.60
N GLU A 507 28.87 6.20 -5.07
CA GLU A 507 28.19 7.49 -4.88
C GLU A 507 26.76 7.45 -5.48
N ASN A 508 26.62 6.97 -6.73
CA ASN A 508 25.32 6.79 -7.37
C ASN A 508 24.43 5.77 -6.63
N ALA A 509 25.00 4.68 -6.13
CA ALA A 509 24.30 3.69 -5.32
C ALA A 509 23.83 4.28 -3.98
N ALA A 510 24.64 5.09 -3.31
CA ALA A 510 24.26 5.79 -2.08
C ALA A 510 23.16 6.83 -2.35
N ALA A 511 23.21 7.52 -3.50
CA ALA A 511 22.16 8.45 -3.94
C ALA A 511 20.82 7.77 -4.31
N ALA A 512 20.79 6.44 -4.44
CA ALA A 512 19.56 5.64 -4.56
C ALA A 512 18.98 5.21 -3.19
N GLY A 513 19.57 5.63 -2.07
CA GLY A 513 19.01 5.46 -0.73
C GLY A 513 19.14 4.05 -0.14
N GLN A 514 18.26 3.72 0.81
CA GLN A 514 18.35 2.48 1.61
C GLN A 514 18.38 1.18 0.78
N PRO A 515 17.57 0.98 -0.29
CA PRO A 515 17.58 -0.25 -1.07
C PRO A 515 18.98 -0.61 -1.62
N MET A 516 19.78 0.40 -1.92
CA MET A 516 21.11 0.26 -2.51
C MET A 516 22.27 0.39 -1.50
N ARG A 517 22.00 0.66 -0.22
CA ARG A 517 23.03 0.90 0.80
C ARG A 517 24.01 -0.27 0.99
N ARG A 518 23.50 -1.51 0.96
CA ARG A 518 24.34 -2.72 0.99
C ARG A 518 25.22 -2.84 -0.26
N ALA A 519 24.66 -2.56 -1.43
CA ALA A 519 25.44 -2.53 -2.67
C ALA A 519 26.53 -1.45 -2.60
N ALA A 520 26.18 -0.21 -2.24
CA ALA A 520 27.14 0.89 -2.06
C ALA A 520 28.32 0.52 -1.16
N THR A 521 28.04 -0.09 0.00
CA THR A 521 29.08 -0.55 0.94
C THR A 521 30.02 -1.60 0.33
N LEU A 522 29.48 -2.56 -0.41
CA LEU A 522 30.25 -3.60 -1.11
C LEU A 522 31.07 -3.02 -2.28
N ILE A 523 30.58 -1.98 -2.94
CA ILE A 523 31.28 -1.28 -4.03
C ILE A 523 32.45 -0.47 -3.48
N ILE A 524 32.29 0.24 -2.36
CA ILE A 524 33.38 0.96 -1.67
C ILE A 524 34.50 -0.03 -1.33
N ARG A 525 34.16 -1.16 -0.70
CA ARG A 525 35.12 -2.22 -0.39
C ARG A 525 35.84 -2.77 -1.63
N GLY A 526 35.11 -2.91 -2.75
CA GLY A 526 35.69 -3.29 -4.04
C GLY A 526 36.64 -2.24 -4.60
N ALA A 527 36.35 -0.94 -4.44
CA ALA A 527 37.22 0.16 -4.86
C ALA A 527 38.53 0.18 -4.06
N GLU A 528 38.45 0.06 -2.73
CA GLU A 528 39.62 -0.05 -1.84
C GLU A 528 40.53 -1.23 -2.22
N GLN A 529 39.92 -2.38 -2.52
CA GLN A 529 40.64 -3.57 -2.97
C GLN A 529 41.33 -3.34 -4.33
N LEU A 530 40.70 -2.64 -5.29
CA LEU A 530 41.32 -2.26 -6.56
C LEU A 530 42.49 -1.27 -6.37
N ASP A 531 42.40 -0.34 -5.43
CA ASP A 531 43.53 0.53 -5.09
C ASP A 531 44.68 -0.24 -4.39
N ALA A 532 44.36 -1.26 -3.59
CA ALA A 532 45.38 -2.17 -3.05
C ALA A 532 46.10 -2.97 -4.15
N VAL A 533 45.41 -3.38 -5.22
CA VAL A 533 46.05 -3.95 -6.43
C VAL A 533 46.98 -2.93 -7.06
N ALA A 534 46.51 -1.69 -7.27
CA ALA A 534 47.29 -0.62 -7.90
C ALA A 534 48.53 -0.23 -7.07
N ALA A 535 48.44 -0.27 -5.74
CA ALA A 535 49.57 -0.04 -4.84
C ALA A 535 50.60 -1.18 -4.89
N SER A 536 50.15 -2.44 -4.84
CA SER A 536 51.00 -3.64 -4.88
C SER A 536 51.80 -3.75 -6.18
N LEU A 537 51.22 -3.31 -7.30
CA LEU A 537 51.88 -3.26 -8.62
C LEU A 537 52.85 -2.06 -8.81
N ARG A 538 52.84 -1.06 -7.93
CA ARG A 538 53.70 0.15 -8.03
C ARG A 538 54.93 0.16 -7.13
N LYS A 539 55.08 -0.85 -6.26
CA LYS A 539 56.29 -1.04 -5.45
C LYS A 539 57.51 -1.26 -6.34
N GLU A 540 58.71 -0.90 -5.84
CA GLU A 540 59.98 -1.07 -6.58
C GLU A 540 60.21 -2.51 -7.05
N VAL A 541 59.74 -3.49 -6.27
CA VAL A 541 59.53 -4.87 -6.70
C VAL A 541 58.02 -5.13 -6.69
N ALA A 542 57.43 -5.41 -7.84
CA ALA A 542 55.99 -5.61 -7.98
C ALA A 542 55.52 -6.90 -7.29
N GLU A 543 54.62 -6.78 -6.32
CA GLU A 543 54.08 -7.90 -5.54
C GLU A 543 52.91 -8.55 -6.27
N VAL A 544 53.20 -9.19 -7.40
CA VAL A 544 52.19 -9.78 -8.31
C VAL A 544 51.26 -10.79 -7.61
N ALA A 545 51.71 -11.48 -6.57
CA ALA A 545 50.88 -12.41 -5.79
C ALA A 545 49.80 -11.67 -4.97
N GLN A 546 50.19 -10.67 -4.18
CA GLN A 546 49.28 -9.86 -3.37
C GLN A 546 48.33 -9.02 -4.24
N ALA A 547 48.82 -8.57 -5.41
CA ALA A 547 47.99 -7.93 -6.43
C ALA A 547 46.91 -8.87 -7.02
N ARG A 548 47.17 -10.18 -7.16
CA ARG A 548 46.16 -11.15 -7.60
C ARG A 548 45.12 -11.42 -6.52
N GLU A 549 45.56 -11.66 -5.28
CA GLU A 549 44.66 -11.89 -4.15
C GLU A 549 43.71 -10.71 -3.91
N SER A 550 44.24 -9.47 -3.98
CA SER A 550 43.43 -8.25 -3.85
C SER A 550 42.46 -8.07 -5.03
N LEU A 551 42.81 -8.54 -6.23
CA LEU A 551 41.94 -8.47 -7.41
C LEU A 551 40.81 -9.51 -7.37
N ASP A 552 41.10 -10.73 -6.91
CA ASP A 552 40.07 -11.76 -6.70
C ASP A 552 39.12 -11.35 -5.56
N ALA A 553 39.62 -10.70 -4.50
CA ALA A 553 38.81 -10.10 -3.46
C ALA A 553 37.91 -8.96 -4.02
N ALA A 554 38.47 -8.06 -4.83
CA ALA A 554 37.70 -7.00 -5.50
C ALA A 554 36.59 -7.56 -6.40
N ARG A 555 36.89 -8.60 -7.19
CA ARG A 555 35.91 -9.29 -8.03
C ARG A 555 34.75 -9.84 -7.20
N ASN A 556 35.04 -10.51 -6.10
CA ASN A 556 34.01 -11.07 -5.21
C ASN A 556 33.13 -9.96 -4.60
N SER A 557 33.73 -8.87 -4.08
CA SER A 557 32.98 -7.73 -3.54
C SER A 557 32.05 -7.08 -4.58
N ILE A 558 32.52 -6.89 -5.82
CA ILE A 558 31.70 -6.33 -6.92
C ILE A 558 30.62 -7.33 -7.39
N GLN A 559 30.89 -8.63 -7.36
CA GLN A 559 29.89 -9.65 -7.68
C GLN A 559 28.78 -9.73 -6.62
N GLU A 560 29.12 -9.65 -5.33
CA GLU A 560 28.15 -9.54 -4.23
C GLU A 560 27.36 -8.22 -4.30
N ALA A 561 28.01 -7.11 -4.66
CA ALA A 561 27.34 -5.83 -4.88
C ALA A 561 26.32 -5.92 -6.02
N LEU A 562 26.67 -6.56 -7.15
CA LEU A 562 25.77 -6.79 -8.27
C LEU A 562 24.57 -7.66 -7.88
N ALA A 563 24.78 -8.72 -7.09
CA ALA A 563 23.68 -9.55 -6.57
C ALA A 563 22.75 -8.74 -5.64
N SER A 564 23.31 -7.90 -4.76
CA SER A 564 22.54 -7.02 -3.89
C SER A 564 21.76 -5.96 -4.67
N ALA A 565 22.36 -5.36 -5.71
CA ALA A 565 21.73 -4.36 -6.57
C ALA A 565 20.63 -4.97 -7.44
N GLN A 566 20.83 -6.19 -7.97
CA GLN A 566 19.81 -6.92 -8.70
C GLN A 566 18.62 -7.28 -7.80
N LYS A 567 18.85 -7.63 -6.53
CA LYS A 567 17.75 -7.82 -5.58
C LYS A 567 16.96 -6.51 -5.36
N ALA A 568 17.66 -5.42 -5.07
CA ALA A 568 17.05 -4.10 -4.90
C ALA A 568 16.26 -3.64 -6.14
N LYS A 569 16.74 -4.00 -7.35
CA LYS A 569 16.00 -3.78 -8.60
C LYS A 569 14.67 -4.54 -8.62
N ASN A 570 14.69 -5.84 -8.36
CA ASN A 570 13.49 -6.67 -8.38
C ASN A 570 12.48 -6.23 -7.30
N ASP A 571 12.97 -5.84 -6.12
CA ASP A 571 12.15 -5.32 -5.03
C ASP A 571 11.48 -3.98 -5.47
N ALA A 572 12.24 -3.04 -6.05
CA ALA A 572 11.71 -1.77 -6.57
C ALA A 572 10.74 -1.92 -7.76
N GLU A 573 10.99 -2.87 -8.67
CA GLU A 573 10.06 -3.22 -9.76
C GLU A 573 8.72 -3.72 -9.20
N LYS A 574 8.76 -4.57 -8.16
CA LYS A 574 7.56 -5.08 -7.48
C LYS A 574 6.76 -3.97 -6.77
N ASP A 575 7.45 -3.04 -6.11
CA ASP A 575 6.81 -1.90 -5.45
C ASP A 575 6.17 -0.94 -6.47
N ALA A 576 6.84 -0.70 -7.61
CA ALA A 576 6.29 0.06 -8.72
C ALA A 576 5.03 -0.61 -9.32
N GLU A 577 5.05 -1.94 -9.50
CA GLU A 577 3.87 -2.70 -9.95
C GLU A 577 2.70 -2.62 -8.95
N ASN A 578 2.98 -2.71 -7.64
CA ASN A 578 1.95 -2.60 -6.61
C ASN A 578 1.31 -1.20 -6.58
N LEU A 579 2.12 -0.13 -6.63
CA LEU A 579 1.59 1.23 -6.66
C LEU A 579 0.75 1.50 -7.93
N ARG A 580 1.21 1.03 -9.10
CA ARG A 580 0.43 1.08 -10.36
C ARG A 580 -0.90 0.32 -10.25
N ARG A 581 -0.92 -0.83 -9.55
CA ARG A 581 -2.13 -1.65 -9.29
C ARG A 581 -3.14 -0.92 -8.41
N GLU A 582 -2.68 -0.28 -7.34
CA GLU A 582 -3.54 0.48 -6.43
C GLU A 582 -4.09 1.76 -7.06
N GLU A 583 -3.28 2.49 -7.84
CA GLU A 583 -3.76 3.60 -8.67
C GLU A 583 -4.92 3.17 -9.57
N LEU A 584 -4.75 2.03 -10.26
CA LEU A 584 -5.77 1.50 -11.17
C LEU A 584 -7.02 1.04 -10.41
N ARG A 585 -6.85 0.39 -9.25
CA ARG A 585 -7.94 -0.01 -8.35
C ARG A 585 -8.76 1.19 -7.89
N GLY A 586 -8.10 2.23 -7.36
CA GLY A 586 -8.76 3.44 -6.87
C GLY A 586 -9.45 4.27 -7.96
N VAL A 587 -8.98 4.18 -9.21
CA VAL A 587 -9.69 4.77 -10.36
C VAL A 587 -10.93 3.93 -10.73
N TYR A 588 -10.86 2.60 -10.72
CA TYR A 588 -12.04 1.76 -10.93
C TYR A 588 -13.09 1.89 -9.80
N GLU A 589 -12.67 2.04 -8.54
CA GLU A 589 -13.55 2.30 -7.39
C GLU A 589 -14.38 3.59 -7.58
N GLN A 590 -13.76 4.67 -8.08
CA GLN A 590 -14.47 5.93 -8.39
C GLN A 590 -15.51 5.77 -9.52
N VAL A 591 -15.22 4.91 -10.51
CA VAL A 591 -16.19 4.60 -11.58
C VAL A 591 -17.32 3.72 -11.04
N LEU A 592 -17.02 2.75 -10.17
CA LEU A 592 -18.00 1.87 -9.54
C LEU A 592 -19.05 2.66 -8.74
N GLU A 593 -18.62 3.65 -7.97
CA GLU A 593 -19.54 4.47 -7.17
C GLU A 593 -20.49 5.31 -8.03
N ARG A 594 -19.96 5.93 -9.10
CA ARG A 594 -20.78 6.64 -10.10
C ARG A 594 -21.75 5.70 -10.82
N GLN A 595 -21.30 4.47 -11.13
CA GLN A 595 -22.14 3.46 -11.75
C GLN A 595 -23.28 3.00 -10.83
N ARG A 596 -23.02 2.85 -9.52
CA ARG A 596 -24.03 2.54 -8.51
C ARG A 596 -25.08 3.65 -8.38
N SER A 597 -24.64 4.91 -8.33
CA SER A 597 -25.52 6.08 -8.36
C SER A 597 -26.43 6.08 -9.60
N ALA A 598 -25.85 5.94 -10.79
CA ALA A 598 -26.60 5.89 -12.05
C ALA A 598 -27.58 4.71 -12.12
N ARG A 599 -27.19 3.52 -11.61
CA ARG A 599 -28.06 2.33 -11.54
C ARG A 599 -29.22 2.53 -10.57
N SER A 600 -28.95 3.03 -9.36
CA SER A 600 -29.99 3.29 -8.35
C SER A 600 -30.97 4.37 -8.80
N GLY A 601 -30.48 5.40 -9.51
CA GLY A 601 -31.33 6.40 -10.13
C GLY A 601 -32.25 5.81 -11.20
N ALA A 602 -31.72 4.96 -12.10
CA ALA A 602 -32.49 4.30 -13.14
C ALA A 602 -33.55 3.34 -12.56
N GLU A 603 -33.18 2.57 -11.54
CA GLU A 603 -34.08 1.63 -10.84
C GLU A 603 -35.28 2.34 -10.21
N ALA A 604 -35.08 3.55 -9.65
CA ALA A 604 -36.14 4.33 -9.04
C ALA A 604 -37.18 4.91 -10.01
N ILE A 605 -36.89 4.94 -11.33
CA ILE A 605 -37.76 5.54 -12.36
C ILE A 605 -38.24 4.55 -13.43
N ILE A 606 -38.04 3.23 -13.23
CA ILE A 606 -38.53 2.20 -14.18
C ILE A 606 -40.06 2.32 -14.33
N PRO A 607 -40.60 2.48 -15.55
CA PRO A 607 -42.05 2.48 -15.77
C PRO A 607 -42.62 1.07 -15.60
N ALA A 608 -43.86 0.97 -15.08
CA ALA A 608 -44.54 -0.32 -14.98
C ALA A 608 -44.74 -0.97 -16.36
N PRO A 609 -44.79 -2.33 -16.46
CA PRO A 609 -44.83 -3.03 -17.73
C PRO A 609 -45.90 -2.50 -18.71
N GLY A 610 -45.47 -2.18 -19.94
CA GLY A 610 -46.33 -1.63 -20.98
C GLY A 610 -46.67 -0.14 -20.87
N LYS A 611 -46.08 0.60 -19.92
CA LYS A 611 -46.23 2.07 -19.81
C LYS A 611 -44.96 2.81 -20.22
N THR A 612 -45.11 4.05 -20.69
CA THR A 612 -43.99 4.96 -20.94
C THR A 612 -43.63 5.76 -19.68
N LEU A 613 -42.40 6.27 -19.62
CA LEU A 613 -41.97 7.27 -18.64
C LEU A 613 -42.92 8.49 -18.64
N ASP A 614 -43.17 9.04 -17.45
CA ASP A 614 -43.87 10.31 -17.30
C ASP A 614 -42.92 11.50 -17.56
N ARG A 615 -43.45 12.73 -17.59
CA ARG A 615 -42.63 13.92 -17.88
C ARG A 615 -41.51 14.13 -16.84
N ARG A 616 -41.70 13.73 -15.58
CA ARG A 616 -40.68 13.83 -14.54
C ARG A 616 -39.61 12.75 -14.72
N GLY A 617 -40.01 11.49 -14.92
CA GLY A 617 -39.12 10.38 -15.24
C GLY A 617 -38.31 10.61 -16.52
N PHE A 618 -38.87 11.25 -17.54
CA PHE A 618 -38.13 11.64 -18.76
C PHE A 618 -36.97 12.60 -18.48
N VAL A 619 -37.19 13.62 -17.64
CA VAL A 619 -36.14 14.58 -17.26
C VAL A 619 -35.07 13.89 -16.42
N GLU A 620 -35.48 13.04 -15.48
CA GLU A 620 -34.55 12.28 -14.63
C GLU A 620 -33.75 11.24 -15.44
N SER A 621 -34.38 10.53 -16.38
CA SER A 621 -33.72 9.60 -17.32
C SER A 621 -32.64 10.32 -18.14
N LYS A 622 -32.87 11.57 -18.56
CA LYS A 622 -31.84 12.38 -19.22
C LYS A 622 -30.72 12.83 -18.29
N ARG A 623 -31.00 13.09 -17.01
CA ARG A 623 -29.96 13.37 -16.00
C ARG A 623 -29.07 12.13 -15.79
N ILE A 624 -29.69 10.97 -15.62
CA ILE A 624 -28.98 9.69 -15.45
C ILE A 624 -28.22 9.31 -16.72
N ALA A 625 -28.74 9.61 -17.92
CA ALA A 625 -28.01 9.42 -19.18
C ALA A 625 -26.70 10.25 -19.24
N ALA A 626 -26.69 11.47 -18.69
CA ALA A 626 -25.47 12.27 -18.60
C ALA A 626 -24.46 11.71 -17.58
N GLU A 627 -24.96 11.16 -16.46
CA GLU A 627 -24.15 10.45 -15.47
C GLU A 627 -23.53 9.16 -16.05
N GLN A 628 -24.32 8.37 -16.78
CA GLN A 628 -23.87 7.18 -17.52
C GLN A 628 -22.86 7.54 -18.63
N SER A 629 -23.07 8.65 -19.34
CA SER A 629 -22.10 9.18 -20.31
C SER A 629 -20.76 9.54 -19.66
N THR A 630 -20.80 10.06 -18.42
CA THR A 630 -19.60 10.33 -17.62
C THR A 630 -18.87 9.03 -17.25
N VAL A 631 -19.60 7.98 -16.85
CA VAL A 631 -19.03 6.64 -16.62
C VAL A 631 -18.37 6.09 -17.89
N THR A 632 -19.02 6.17 -19.05
CA THR A 632 -18.45 5.76 -20.34
C THR A 632 -17.17 6.54 -20.66
N GLY A 633 -17.17 7.85 -20.42
CA GLY A 633 -16.00 8.72 -20.60
C GLY A 633 -14.81 8.28 -19.74
N LEU A 634 -15.03 8.07 -18.44
CA LEU A 634 -14.00 7.60 -17.51
C LEU A 634 -13.45 6.23 -17.92
N LEU A 635 -14.31 5.26 -18.25
CA LEU A 635 -13.90 3.95 -18.76
C LEU A 635 -13.07 4.07 -20.05
N THR A 636 -13.40 5.00 -20.94
CA THR A 636 -12.64 5.25 -22.18
C THR A 636 -11.25 5.82 -21.87
N THR A 637 -11.14 6.76 -20.94
CA THR A 637 -9.85 7.28 -20.46
C THR A 637 -9.00 6.19 -19.80
N ILE A 638 -9.60 5.31 -18.99
CA ILE A 638 -8.91 4.18 -18.35
C ILE A 638 -8.39 3.20 -19.40
N GLY A 639 -9.21 2.85 -20.40
CA GLY A 639 -8.83 1.94 -21.49
C GLY A 639 -7.69 2.43 -22.39
N ALA A 640 -7.44 3.75 -22.40
CA ALA A 640 -6.34 4.36 -23.14
C ALA A 640 -5.01 4.36 -22.35
N ARG A 641 -5.00 3.98 -21.07
CA ARG A 641 -3.75 3.90 -20.28
C ARG A 641 -2.88 2.73 -20.76
N ALA A 642 -1.56 2.89 -20.68
CA ALA A 642 -0.60 1.89 -21.13
C ALA A 642 -0.69 0.56 -20.34
N ASP A 643 -0.95 0.63 -19.03
CA ASP A 643 -1.13 -0.52 -18.13
C ASP A 643 -2.37 -1.36 -18.49
N VAL A 644 -3.50 -0.72 -18.81
CA VAL A 644 -4.75 -1.40 -19.22
C VAL A 644 -4.65 -1.93 -20.65
N SER A 645 -4.10 -1.15 -21.58
CA SER A 645 -3.95 -1.54 -22.99
C SER A 645 -2.86 -2.60 -23.21
N GLY A 646 -1.89 -2.73 -22.29
CA GLY A 646 -0.80 -3.69 -22.35
C GLY A 646 -1.19 -5.14 -22.00
N SER A 647 -2.35 -5.35 -21.35
CA SER A 647 -2.96 -6.67 -21.15
C SER A 647 -4.22 -6.82 -22.00
N GLU A 648 -4.29 -7.89 -22.78
CA GLU A 648 -5.44 -8.18 -23.63
C GLU A 648 -6.73 -8.44 -22.82
N LEU A 649 -6.61 -8.99 -21.62
CA LEU A 649 -7.73 -9.29 -20.73
C LEU A 649 -8.32 -8.02 -20.09
N TYR A 650 -7.47 -7.12 -19.61
CA TYR A 650 -7.90 -5.82 -19.09
C TYR A 650 -8.48 -4.94 -20.20
N ALA A 651 -7.81 -4.85 -21.36
CA ALA A 651 -8.31 -4.12 -22.52
C ALA A 651 -9.68 -4.64 -23.00
N THR A 652 -9.86 -5.96 -23.08
CA THR A 652 -11.15 -6.54 -23.49
C THR A 652 -12.24 -6.29 -22.45
N SER A 653 -11.97 -6.54 -21.17
CA SER A 653 -12.93 -6.28 -20.07
C SER A 653 -13.38 -4.83 -20.05
N ASN A 654 -12.44 -3.89 -20.25
CA ASN A 654 -12.74 -2.47 -20.30
C ASN A 654 -13.56 -2.08 -21.54
N SER A 655 -13.28 -2.68 -22.71
CA SER A 655 -14.10 -2.52 -23.92
C SER A 655 -15.55 -3.04 -23.74
N GLU A 656 -15.72 -4.14 -23.00
CA GLU A 656 -17.05 -4.66 -22.67
C GLU A 656 -17.82 -3.73 -21.72
N MET A 657 -17.15 -3.16 -20.71
CA MET A 657 -17.75 -2.14 -19.83
C MET A 657 -18.13 -0.86 -20.60
N ILE A 658 -17.27 -0.37 -21.51
CA ILE A 658 -17.59 0.77 -22.39
C ILE A 658 -18.82 0.47 -23.24
N SER A 659 -18.88 -0.72 -23.84
CA SER A 659 -19.99 -1.16 -24.69
C SER A 659 -21.30 -1.26 -23.91
N ALA A 660 -21.25 -1.82 -22.70
CA ALA A 660 -22.39 -1.93 -21.79
C ALA A 660 -22.88 -0.55 -21.31
N SER A 661 -21.97 0.30 -20.84
CA SER A 661 -22.27 1.66 -20.37
C SER A 661 -22.85 2.53 -21.50
N THR A 662 -22.34 2.39 -22.73
CA THR A 662 -22.86 3.08 -23.92
C THR A 662 -24.28 2.64 -24.24
N LEU A 663 -24.57 1.34 -24.21
CA LEU A 663 -25.92 0.80 -24.44
C LEU A 663 -26.91 1.29 -23.38
N ALA A 664 -26.53 1.28 -22.09
CA ALA A 664 -27.36 1.82 -21.02
C ALA A 664 -27.63 3.32 -21.21
N GLY A 665 -26.61 4.10 -21.58
CA GLY A 665 -26.75 5.53 -21.89
C GLY A 665 -27.67 5.81 -23.09
N GLN A 666 -27.62 4.96 -24.11
CA GLN A 666 -28.54 5.02 -25.25
C GLN A 666 -29.99 4.78 -24.83
N ASP A 667 -30.28 3.70 -24.08
CA ASP A 667 -31.62 3.40 -23.56
C ASP A 667 -32.19 4.56 -22.72
N LEU A 668 -31.38 5.09 -21.79
CA LEU A 668 -31.73 6.22 -20.91
C LEU A 668 -31.99 7.52 -21.70
N SER A 669 -31.19 7.80 -22.73
CA SER A 669 -31.34 9.01 -23.56
C SER A 669 -32.52 8.93 -24.52
N ALA A 670 -32.81 7.73 -25.06
CA ALA A 670 -33.95 7.43 -25.93
C ALA A 670 -35.27 7.27 -25.15
N SER A 671 -35.22 7.27 -23.81
CA SER A 671 -36.37 6.98 -22.92
C SER A 671 -36.97 5.59 -23.14
N ALA A 672 -36.13 4.65 -23.58
CA ALA A 672 -36.42 3.22 -23.71
C ALA A 672 -36.02 2.45 -22.43
N LEU A 673 -36.07 3.10 -21.28
CA LEU A 673 -35.71 2.53 -19.98
C LEU A 673 -36.57 1.30 -19.69
N SER A 674 -35.93 0.13 -19.58
CA SER A 674 -36.57 -1.10 -19.13
C SER A 674 -35.72 -1.81 -18.06
N GLN A 675 -36.23 -2.90 -17.51
CA GLN A 675 -35.50 -3.78 -16.60
C GLN A 675 -34.20 -4.31 -17.24
N ARG A 676 -34.15 -4.43 -18.58
CA ARG A 676 -32.94 -4.74 -19.35
C ARG A 676 -31.84 -3.71 -19.10
N THR A 677 -32.16 -2.42 -19.16
CA THR A 677 -31.20 -1.32 -18.98
C THR A 677 -30.53 -1.40 -17.60
N VAL A 678 -31.29 -1.71 -16.55
CA VAL A 678 -30.74 -1.88 -15.18
C VAL A 678 -29.88 -3.13 -15.05
N LEU A 679 -30.21 -4.24 -15.73
CA LEU A 679 -29.32 -5.41 -15.81
C LEU A 679 -28.01 -5.08 -16.55
N VAL A 680 -28.04 -4.31 -17.63
CA VAL A 680 -26.83 -3.82 -18.33
C VAL A 680 -25.99 -2.91 -17.42
N GLN A 681 -26.63 -2.05 -16.61
CA GLN A 681 -25.90 -1.26 -15.61
C GLN A 681 -25.29 -2.11 -14.50
N ARG A 682 -25.99 -3.17 -14.05
CA ARG A 682 -25.50 -4.12 -13.03
C ARG A 682 -24.37 -5.01 -13.53
N GLU A 683 -24.28 -5.24 -14.83
CA GLU A 683 -23.13 -5.88 -15.48
C GLU A 683 -21.89 -5.00 -15.42
N VAL A 684 -22.00 -3.71 -15.74
CA VAL A 684 -20.87 -2.76 -15.58
C VAL A 684 -20.40 -2.73 -14.12
N GLU A 685 -21.33 -2.66 -13.17
CA GLU A 685 -21.04 -2.70 -11.73
C GLU A 685 -20.26 -3.97 -11.34
N ALA A 686 -20.65 -5.12 -11.88
CA ALA A 686 -20.01 -6.40 -11.57
C ALA A 686 -18.64 -6.57 -12.23
N LEU A 687 -18.45 -6.11 -13.47
CA LEU A 687 -17.15 -6.14 -14.13
C LEU A 687 -16.16 -5.23 -13.39
N LEU A 688 -16.59 -4.02 -13.00
CA LEU A 688 -15.81 -3.11 -12.15
C LEU A 688 -15.43 -3.77 -10.82
N ALA A 689 -16.38 -4.40 -10.13
CA ALA A 689 -16.10 -5.11 -8.87
C ALA A 689 -15.08 -6.25 -9.06
N SER A 690 -15.21 -7.05 -10.13
CA SER A 690 -14.28 -8.14 -10.43
C SER A 690 -12.86 -7.68 -10.76
N LEU A 691 -12.72 -6.51 -11.39
CA LEU A 691 -11.42 -5.89 -11.65
C LEU A 691 -10.81 -5.33 -10.36
N ILE A 692 -11.61 -4.69 -9.49
CA ILE A 692 -11.15 -4.20 -8.18
C ILE A 692 -10.67 -5.37 -7.31
N GLU A 693 -11.39 -6.49 -7.29
CA GLU A 693 -11.00 -7.72 -6.59
C GLU A 693 -9.73 -8.36 -7.17
N ALA A 694 -9.61 -8.44 -8.50
CA ALA A 694 -8.39 -8.92 -9.16
C ALA A 694 -7.16 -8.03 -8.88
N LEU A 695 -7.38 -6.74 -8.58
CA LEU A 695 -6.36 -5.75 -8.21
C LEU A 695 -6.12 -5.65 -6.69
N ALA A 696 -6.82 -6.44 -5.85
CA ALA A 696 -6.79 -6.26 -4.39
C ALA A 696 -5.60 -6.93 -3.67
N ASP A 697 -5.19 -8.14 -4.08
CA ASP A 697 -4.13 -8.91 -3.39
C ASP A 697 -2.76 -8.75 -4.03
N PRO A 698 -1.66 -8.60 -3.25
CA PRO A 698 -0.33 -8.93 -3.72
C PRO A 698 -0.22 -10.46 -3.93
N PRO A 699 0.54 -10.95 -4.94
CA PRO A 699 0.88 -12.36 -4.99
C PRO A 699 1.75 -12.70 -3.78
N GLU A 700 1.28 -13.60 -2.91
CA GLU A 700 2.10 -14.23 -1.89
C GLU A 700 3.31 -14.90 -2.56
N ALA A 701 4.49 -14.65 -2.00
CA ALA A 701 5.73 -15.22 -2.50
C ALA A 701 5.99 -16.57 -1.85
N ASP A 702 5.11 -17.55 -2.11
CA ASP A 702 5.38 -18.98 -1.94
C ASP A 702 4.44 -19.75 -2.88
N ASP A 703 4.96 -20.24 -4.01
CA ASP A 703 4.24 -21.11 -4.93
C ASP A 703 4.19 -22.53 -4.35
N PRO A 704 3.00 -23.08 -4.00
CA PRO A 704 2.88 -24.44 -3.47
C PRO A 704 3.25 -25.53 -4.49
N PHE A 705 3.49 -25.17 -5.75
CA PHE A 705 3.89 -26.07 -6.83
C PHE A 705 5.40 -25.99 -7.17
N ALA A 706 6.17 -25.17 -6.44
CA ALA A 706 7.63 -25.08 -6.61
C ALA A 706 8.42 -26.23 -5.96
N GLU A 707 7.79 -27.12 -5.19
CA GLU A 707 8.43 -28.32 -4.62
C GLU A 707 8.61 -29.45 -5.65
N ALA A 708 9.48 -29.24 -6.62
CA ALA A 708 10.13 -30.34 -7.33
C ALA A 708 11.28 -30.93 -6.48
N PRO A 709 11.52 -32.26 -6.46
CA PRO A 709 12.53 -32.85 -5.59
C PRO A 709 13.96 -32.38 -5.92
N LYS A 710 14.71 -32.00 -4.89
CA LYS A 710 16.14 -31.68 -5.01
C LYS A 710 16.96 -32.95 -5.23
N GLU A 711 17.36 -33.20 -6.47
CA GLU A 711 18.56 -33.99 -6.78
C GLU A 711 19.67 -33.10 -7.32
N ALA A 712 20.93 -33.53 -7.12
CA ALA A 712 22.09 -32.66 -7.17
C ALA A 712 22.80 -32.63 -8.53
N GLY A 713 23.24 -31.45 -8.96
CA GLY A 713 24.44 -31.31 -9.79
C GLY A 713 24.37 -30.36 -11.00
N GLY A 714 25.14 -29.28 -10.93
CA GLY A 714 25.81 -28.71 -12.12
C GLY A 714 25.14 -27.54 -12.86
N GLN A 715 25.99 -26.59 -13.26
CA GLN A 715 25.80 -25.54 -14.27
C GLN A 715 24.56 -24.61 -14.17
N GLN A 716 24.83 -23.40 -13.71
CA GLN A 716 23.96 -22.22 -13.83
C GLN A 716 23.91 -21.75 -15.31
N PRO A 717 22.73 -21.57 -15.94
CA PRO A 717 22.61 -20.99 -17.27
C PRO A 717 22.79 -19.45 -17.23
N PRO A 718 23.38 -18.82 -18.26
CA PRO A 718 23.52 -17.36 -18.32
C PRO A 718 22.25 -16.67 -18.84
N GLY A 719 21.86 -15.58 -18.16
CA GLY A 719 21.18 -14.39 -18.70
C GLY A 719 20.01 -14.57 -19.68
N GLY A 720 18.78 -14.53 -19.16
CA GLY A 720 17.60 -14.15 -19.95
C GLY A 720 17.54 -12.64 -20.13
N GLY A 721 17.70 -12.16 -21.37
CA GLY A 721 17.61 -10.72 -21.68
C GLY A 721 16.16 -10.22 -21.76
N SER A 722 15.85 -9.13 -21.07
CA SER A 722 14.55 -8.46 -21.15
C SER A 722 14.39 -7.76 -22.50
N MET A 723 13.56 -8.31 -23.39
CA MET A 723 13.02 -7.56 -24.53
C MET A 723 12.05 -6.49 -24.02
N ALA A 724 12.24 -5.24 -24.44
CA ALA A 724 11.36 -4.14 -24.09
C ALA A 724 9.95 -4.35 -24.69
N GLY A 725 9.03 -4.83 -23.85
CA GLY A 725 7.59 -4.82 -24.09
C GLY A 725 6.91 -3.98 -23.01
N ALA A 726 5.80 -3.33 -23.36
CA ALA A 726 5.07 -2.43 -22.46
C ALA A 726 4.76 -3.08 -21.09
N PRO A 727 4.77 -2.32 -19.98
CA PRO A 727 4.56 -2.86 -18.64
C PRO A 727 3.20 -3.58 -18.56
N ARG A 728 3.23 -4.85 -18.17
CA ARG A 728 2.05 -5.73 -18.12
C ARG A 728 1.57 -5.90 -16.68
N VAL A 729 0.27 -6.14 -16.53
CA VAL A 729 -0.35 -6.49 -15.24
C VAL A 729 -0.05 -7.99 -14.91
N PRO A 730 0.11 -8.39 -13.63
CA PRO A 730 0.59 -9.74 -13.30
C PRO A 730 -0.32 -10.91 -13.75
N PRO A 731 0.24 -12.04 -14.24
CA PRO A 731 -0.52 -13.18 -14.77
C PRO A 731 -1.55 -13.84 -13.83
N MET A 732 -1.36 -13.74 -12.51
CA MET A 732 -2.31 -14.31 -11.53
C MET A 732 -3.60 -13.49 -11.38
N ALA A 733 -3.53 -12.17 -11.58
CA ALA A 733 -4.72 -11.31 -11.59
C ALA A 733 -5.60 -11.62 -12.82
N GLU A 734 -4.96 -11.89 -13.96
CA GLU A 734 -5.59 -12.32 -15.20
C GLU A 734 -6.35 -13.65 -15.05
N LEU A 735 -5.77 -14.65 -14.37
CA LEU A 735 -6.44 -15.92 -14.06
C LEU A 735 -7.68 -15.76 -13.19
N ARG A 736 -7.59 -14.95 -12.12
CA ARG A 736 -8.73 -14.65 -11.23
C ARG A 736 -9.83 -13.91 -11.99
N LEU A 737 -9.47 -12.94 -12.84
CA LEU A 737 -10.39 -12.22 -13.70
C LEU A 737 -11.12 -13.16 -14.67
N LEU A 738 -10.40 -14.04 -15.38
CA LEU A 738 -10.99 -15.05 -16.28
C LEU A 738 -12.02 -15.94 -15.56
N ARG A 739 -11.68 -16.46 -14.37
CA ARG A 739 -12.60 -17.26 -13.55
C ARG A 739 -13.86 -16.49 -13.16
N THR A 740 -13.70 -15.23 -12.76
CA THR A 740 -14.81 -14.37 -12.31
C THR A 740 -15.71 -13.97 -13.48
N MET A 741 -15.14 -13.68 -14.66
CA MET A 741 -15.92 -13.44 -15.89
C MET A 741 -16.70 -14.69 -16.33
N ALA A 742 -16.12 -15.89 -16.23
CA ALA A 742 -16.80 -17.14 -16.54
C ALA A 742 -17.98 -17.42 -15.59
N GLN A 743 -17.78 -17.21 -14.28
CA GLN A 743 -18.86 -17.27 -13.28
C GLN A 743 -19.95 -16.23 -13.60
N ARG A 744 -19.57 -15.02 -14.05
CA ARG A 744 -20.53 -13.97 -14.35
C ARG A 744 -21.42 -14.27 -15.55
N VAL A 745 -20.91 -14.93 -16.59
CA VAL A 745 -21.73 -15.40 -17.73
C VAL A 745 -22.84 -16.35 -17.26
N LEU A 746 -22.55 -17.23 -16.29
CA LEU A 746 -23.54 -18.12 -15.68
C LEU A 746 -24.66 -17.33 -14.97
N ASP A 747 -24.30 -16.33 -14.17
CA ASP A 747 -25.27 -15.57 -13.36
C ASP A 747 -26.09 -14.57 -14.19
N ASP A 748 -25.49 -13.96 -15.22
CA ASP A 748 -26.24 -13.16 -16.21
C ASP A 748 -27.21 -14.06 -17.01
N THR A 749 -26.84 -15.32 -17.32
CA THR A 749 -27.73 -16.29 -17.98
C THR A 749 -28.94 -16.64 -17.12
N LYS A 750 -28.76 -16.81 -15.79
CA LYS A 750 -29.89 -16.98 -14.86
C LYS A 750 -30.78 -15.74 -14.85
N SER A 751 -30.18 -14.55 -14.73
CA SER A 751 -30.88 -13.26 -14.70
C SER A 751 -31.71 -13.00 -15.97
N ALA A 752 -31.29 -13.55 -17.12
CA ALA A 752 -32.05 -13.48 -18.37
C ALA A 752 -33.41 -14.19 -18.32
N SER A 753 -33.63 -15.12 -17.38
CA SER A 753 -34.93 -15.80 -17.20
C SER A 753 -36.00 -14.92 -16.54
N GLU A 754 -35.59 -13.81 -15.89
CA GLU A 754 -36.48 -12.86 -15.21
C GLU A 754 -36.94 -11.71 -16.13
N LEU A 755 -36.42 -11.63 -17.36
CA LEU A 755 -36.77 -10.59 -18.33
C LEU A 755 -38.05 -10.92 -19.11
N PRO A 756 -38.84 -9.90 -19.51
CA PRO A 756 -39.91 -10.07 -20.49
C PRO A 756 -39.39 -10.62 -21.82
N GLU A 757 -40.21 -11.45 -22.48
CA GLU A 757 -39.88 -12.19 -23.71
C GLU A 757 -39.32 -11.29 -24.85
N ALA A 758 -39.78 -10.04 -24.92
CA ALA A 758 -39.32 -9.02 -25.88
C ALA A 758 -37.87 -8.54 -25.65
N ASP A 759 -37.41 -8.48 -24.40
CA ASP A 759 -36.04 -8.06 -24.05
C ASP A 759 -35.08 -9.26 -23.90
N GLN A 760 -35.62 -10.44 -23.58
CA GLN A 760 -34.87 -11.66 -23.28
C GLN A 760 -33.99 -12.13 -24.45
N ALA A 761 -34.53 -12.17 -25.68
CA ALA A 761 -33.78 -12.65 -26.85
C ALA A 761 -32.55 -11.78 -27.18
N ALA A 762 -32.68 -10.46 -27.04
CA ALA A 762 -31.57 -9.52 -27.25
C ALA A 762 -30.50 -9.66 -26.15
N TYR A 763 -30.91 -9.84 -24.90
CA TYR A 763 -30.00 -10.00 -23.76
C TYR A 763 -29.23 -11.33 -23.82
N LEU A 764 -29.90 -12.46 -24.13
CA LEU A 764 -29.26 -13.77 -24.31
C LEU A 764 -28.25 -13.77 -25.47
N THR A 765 -28.57 -13.11 -26.59
CA THR A 765 -27.64 -12.97 -27.73
C THR A 765 -26.33 -12.30 -27.30
N ARG A 766 -26.41 -11.28 -26.43
CA ARG A 766 -25.25 -10.56 -25.91
C ARG A 766 -24.42 -11.40 -24.93
N ILE A 767 -25.06 -12.20 -24.08
CA ILE A 767 -24.37 -13.15 -23.19
C ILE A 767 -23.61 -14.20 -24.01
N ALA A 768 -24.23 -14.76 -25.06
CA ALA A 768 -23.59 -15.74 -25.94
C ALA A 768 -22.35 -15.17 -26.67
N MET A 769 -22.37 -13.90 -27.08
CA MET A 769 -21.19 -13.23 -27.63
C MET A 769 -20.06 -13.10 -26.59
N ARG A 770 -20.39 -12.78 -25.33
CA ARG A 770 -19.41 -12.69 -24.24
C ARG A 770 -18.79 -14.05 -23.92
N GLN A 771 -19.61 -15.10 -23.85
CA GLN A 771 -19.16 -16.48 -23.65
C GLN A 771 -18.15 -16.90 -24.74
N LYS A 772 -18.44 -16.60 -26.01
CA LYS A 772 -17.52 -16.90 -27.12
C LYS A 772 -16.17 -16.20 -26.98
N ARG A 773 -16.17 -14.91 -26.64
CA ARG A 773 -14.94 -14.12 -26.45
C ARG A 773 -14.09 -14.62 -25.27
N LEU A 774 -14.72 -15.06 -24.18
CA LEU A 774 -14.01 -15.62 -23.04
C LEU A 774 -13.27 -16.91 -23.39
N THR A 775 -13.88 -17.78 -24.21
CA THR A 775 -13.19 -18.96 -24.75
C THR A 775 -12.00 -18.55 -25.64
N GLU A 776 -12.20 -17.63 -26.58
CA GLU A 776 -11.14 -17.11 -27.47
C GLU A 776 -10.00 -16.41 -26.70
N LEU A 777 -10.28 -15.78 -25.56
CA LEU A 777 -9.28 -15.21 -24.66
C LEU A 777 -8.53 -16.29 -23.88
N GLY A 778 -9.24 -17.27 -23.30
CA GLY A 778 -8.63 -18.38 -22.58
C GLY A 778 -7.67 -19.19 -23.43
N GLU A 779 -8.06 -19.52 -24.67
CA GLU A 779 -7.21 -20.23 -25.63
C GLU A 779 -5.93 -19.45 -25.98
N ARG A 780 -6.03 -18.12 -26.17
CA ARG A 780 -4.87 -17.27 -26.46
C ARG A 780 -3.97 -17.06 -25.26
N TRP A 781 -4.53 -16.96 -24.06
CA TRP A 781 -3.78 -16.82 -22.81
C TRP A 781 -2.97 -18.10 -22.50
N VAL A 782 -3.58 -19.28 -22.64
CA VAL A 782 -2.87 -20.57 -22.51
C VAL A 782 -1.70 -20.65 -23.50
N LYS A 783 -1.93 -20.28 -24.76
CA LYS A 783 -0.87 -20.26 -25.77
C LYS A 783 0.27 -19.29 -25.45
N ALA A 784 -0.05 -18.10 -24.91
CA ALA A 784 0.96 -17.13 -24.50
C ALA A 784 1.83 -17.63 -23.33
N MET A 785 1.23 -18.35 -22.37
CA MET A 785 1.95 -19.03 -21.28
C MET A 785 2.85 -20.17 -21.80
N GLU A 786 2.37 -20.98 -22.75
CA GLU A 786 3.16 -22.03 -23.40
C GLU A 786 4.38 -21.47 -24.16
N ASP A 787 4.21 -20.36 -24.89
CA ASP A 787 5.29 -19.71 -25.62
C ASP A 787 6.29 -18.99 -24.68
N GLN A 788 5.86 -18.48 -23.52
CA GLN A 788 6.76 -17.98 -22.46
C GLN A 788 7.56 -19.08 -21.75
N SER A 789 7.00 -20.30 -21.68
CA SER A 789 7.62 -21.44 -20.99
C SER A 789 8.61 -22.24 -21.87
N ARG A 790 8.73 -21.88 -23.15
CA ARG A 790 9.63 -22.57 -24.10
C ARG A 790 11.05 -21.97 -24.05
N PRO A 791 12.10 -22.79 -23.85
CA PRO A 791 13.47 -22.31 -24.02
C PRO A 791 13.71 -21.92 -25.49
N PRO A 792 14.57 -20.91 -25.77
CA PRO A 792 14.81 -20.46 -27.13
C PRO A 792 15.48 -21.55 -27.97
N ASP A 793 14.88 -21.83 -29.13
CA ASP A 793 15.33 -22.86 -30.06
C ASP A 793 16.67 -22.44 -30.69
N VAL A 794 17.77 -23.03 -30.22
CA VAL A 794 19.13 -22.73 -30.70
C VAL A 794 19.28 -23.30 -32.12
N LYS A 795 18.96 -22.49 -33.12
CA LYS A 795 19.33 -22.75 -34.51
C LYS A 795 20.85 -22.77 -34.63
N MET A 796 21.43 -23.97 -34.53
CA MET A 796 22.80 -24.20 -34.99
C MET A 796 22.84 -24.01 -36.51
N ASP A 797 23.30 -22.84 -36.92
CA ASP A 797 23.60 -22.58 -38.32
C ASP A 797 24.74 -23.52 -38.76
N SER A 798 24.43 -24.41 -39.70
CA SER A 798 25.36 -25.47 -40.10
C SER A 798 26.48 -24.89 -40.95
N PRO A 799 27.76 -25.22 -40.69
CA PRO A 799 28.89 -24.56 -41.35
C PRO A 799 28.88 -24.83 -42.86
N LYS A 800 28.77 -23.75 -43.64
CA LYS A 800 28.82 -23.76 -45.09
C LYS A 800 30.18 -24.29 -45.57
N ALA A 801 30.18 -25.35 -46.37
CA ALA A 801 31.40 -25.96 -46.92
C ALA A 801 32.16 -24.97 -47.82
N PRO A 802 33.50 -25.02 -47.87
CA PRO A 802 34.31 -24.09 -48.64
C PRO A 802 34.15 -24.32 -50.14
N ASP A 803 33.84 -23.24 -50.85
CA ASP A 803 33.71 -23.23 -52.31
C ASP A 803 35.08 -23.44 -52.99
N LYS A 804 35.08 -24.22 -54.07
CA LYS A 804 36.25 -24.53 -54.90
C LYS A 804 35.91 -24.31 -56.37
N SER A 805 36.08 -23.09 -56.86
CA SER A 805 36.50 -22.86 -58.25
C SER A 805 36.84 -21.39 -58.49
N ASP A 806 38.13 -21.10 -58.56
CA ASP A 806 38.65 -19.84 -59.10
C ASP A 806 39.79 -20.16 -60.08
N VAL A 807 39.44 -20.46 -61.34
CA VAL A 807 40.31 -20.38 -62.53
C VAL A 807 39.41 -20.00 -63.74
N PRO A 808 39.80 -19.04 -64.62
CA PRO A 808 38.85 -18.37 -65.53
C PRO A 808 38.97 -18.75 -67.02
N THR A 809 38.24 -18.00 -67.88
CA THR A 809 38.17 -18.03 -69.37
C THR A 809 37.30 -19.16 -69.95
N THR A 810 36.54 -19.03 -71.05
CA THR A 810 36.27 -17.98 -72.08
C THR A 810 34.72 -17.86 -72.25
N GLY A 811 34.07 -16.86 -72.85
CA GLY A 811 34.38 -16.06 -74.04
C GLY A 811 33.62 -16.61 -75.26
N GLY A 812 32.45 -16.05 -75.58
CA GLY A 812 31.55 -16.44 -76.70
C GLY A 812 30.63 -17.63 -76.41
N SER A 813 29.52 -17.85 -77.12
CA SER A 813 28.77 -16.96 -78.04
C SER A 813 27.42 -17.58 -78.43
N ASP A 814 26.39 -16.74 -78.53
CA ASP A 814 25.27 -16.82 -79.49
C ASP A 814 24.17 -17.91 -79.38
N SER A 815 22.98 -17.46 -79.79
CA SER A 815 21.83 -18.21 -80.33
C SER A 815 20.94 -19.07 -79.42
N GLY A 816 19.64 -19.01 -79.71
CA GLY A 816 18.82 -20.23 -79.72
C GLY A 816 17.61 -20.25 -78.79
N ALA A 817 16.47 -19.80 -79.31
CA ALA A 817 15.14 -19.91 -78.70
C ALA A 817 14.76 -21.30 -78.13
N LYS A 818 14.09 -21.27 -76.95
CA LYS A 818 12.78 -21.87 -76.60
C LYS A 818 12.29 -23.14 -77.32
N PRO A 819 11.62 -24.06 -76.59
CA PRO A 819 10.27 -23.77 -76.06
C PRO A 819 10.21 -23.08 -74.68
#